data_AF-A0A061QVG0-F1
#
_entry.id   AF-A0A061QVG0-F1
#
_cell.length_a   1.000
_cell.length_b   1.000
_cell.length_c   1.000
_cell.angle_alpha   90.00
_cell.angle_beta   90.00
_cell.angle_gamma   90.00
#
_symmetry.space_group_name_H-M   'P 1'
#
loop_
_entity.id
_entity.type
_entity.pdbx_description
1 polymer ?
#
loop_
_entity_poly.entity_id
_entity_poly.type
_entity_poly.pdbx_seq_one_letter_code
_entity_poly.pdbx_strand_id
1 'polypeptide(L)'
;REGCHKGRVDLCKPCDQRVPRVEPGACHHARACHEQEQQAPPDQSRLLPRTKVLEWPGDAHPAPRRSRRRPAGHDGREVVDQWNSACQQYLAEAEEQSGYPPTKRHGLILHLKSPTIRTSMLWEHKRIALEEGDVVKLVAVGETYASFQGFKDETSATIGLSLSKIHVQEGDEVLLSDGQIIIVITATPSETEVHGVCQSSKKLGERKTCNIPLAKQDTGRLWEEIGEDISQFALKNRAEYISVFAQTREDVQAARDLLEKGEDEGGRATKVLARVENAEALRNYDEILELADGVVISRGLLGREIRPEKVALAQKWCTTKARLAGKTVLVSDEVMESVISNPRPTRAEMTDAANSVLDGADAIVLARETSIGMFPESAVSTIGDIARDVELGLDTWQGLRWLHNLTPKPMLSLEGVAYSAVSAAVGMSACLMGITTNSIVPARLLSKYRPGIPIIVATTDPNVAAHASLIHGLFPLQLESAAPEEGLTQPMISESQIDMQYVTMVVGDEAADVSTPSFYDGDETISYSSTKFDLASIMEESRMPRKTKIVCTIGPRCWSEEGIEKLLDSGMDMAKIDFGMGSHADHQDVLQRLRQVFERKGSHCAVMMDLKGREIRTAMLKGHKRVFLKEGQEVVLVAVGGEYTSWEGSVDPQTGETRIGVSYTNLCKSCRPGSKILVSEGAIVIEVTEAVSNTELRGRILRGKRLGERKLCNLPGAELMLPVLGSTDLEDLDFACRQGADIVAVPFVQSAEDVEIVRRELRGRMGGDGVKVAAKIENAAGVRNFDSILRAADAVVVARARLGLEVPGERIAVVQKMICTKAAIAGKPVMVAGEMLLSMVSSIMPTRAEATDVANAAFDSVDAVVLTAETSNGSRPHLAVATASRILSSAEEGVNSTQLHSFIRDLSAWPARTTEAIAAAASSSCTDMALGLVLVVSADGTAARMVAKYRPRAPILVVSSSAAVLRFCGASYGLRPFLDPDLPEGGVGVEDSIRRGVEHAVAAGLCPPGREVMVVRGSGGRASADELPAASLRQASGEFEPVNVSTTLPVVTARVLRIHTARALDPARGAGARRASPPCWTPASTWRASTSATGRTPTTSACWTASGPSAAPGGPRRPCCWTPRARRSARPCCAAGRTSTSPPGRR
;
A
#
# COMPACT_ATOMS: atom_id res chain seq x y z
N ARG A 1 33.25 1.07 -21.15
CA ARG A 1 33.80 1.54 -22.45
C ARG A 1 34.31 0.31 -23.18
N GLU A 2 34.03 0.18 -24.47
CA GLU A 2 34.82 -0.71 -25.34
C GLU A 2 35.98 0.08 -25.95
N GLY A 3 37.05 -0.64 -26.30
CA GLY A 3 38.36 -0.10 -26.67
C GLY A 3 39.43 -1.13 -26.30
N CYS A 4 40.25 -1.54 -27.27
CA CYS A 4 40.86 -2.87 -27.24
C CYS A 4 42.32 -2.92 -26.74
N HIS A 5 42.74 -4.15 -26.39
CA HIS A 5 44.09 -4.72 -26.40
C HIS A 5 45.05 -4.63 -25.17
N LYS A 6 45.48 -5.85 -24.78
CA LYS A 6 46.82 -6.27 -24.35
C LYS A 6 47.32 -5.81 -22.96
N GLY A 7 47.16 -6.72 -21.99
CA GLY A 7 47.92 -6.81 -20.74
C GLY A 7 47.69 -8.20 -20.12
N ARG A 8 48.70 -8.83 -19.51
CA ARG A 8 48.63 -10.22 -19.01
C ARG A 8 49.24 -10.32 -17.60
N VAL A 9 48.74 -11.29 -16.82
CA VAL A 9 49.45 -12.02 -15.75
C VAL A 9 49.62 -11.33 -14.37
N ASP A 10 48.82 -11.85 -13.43
CA ASP A 10 49.15 -12.40 -12.09
C ASP A 10 49.60 -11.53 -10.90
N LEU A 11 48.70 -11.49 -9.91
CA LEU A 11 48.86 -12.04 -8.54
C LEU A 11 50.27 -12.05 -7.90
N CYS A 12 50.39 -11.40 -6.73
CA CYS A 12 50.56 -12.12 -5.45
C CYS A 12 50.47 -11.24 -4.17
N LYS A 13 50.23 -11.92 -3.03
CA LYS A 13 50.46 -11.45 -1.64
C LYS A 13 51.90 -11.89 -1.21
N PRO A 14 52.37 -11.89 0.07
CA PRO A 14 51.76 -11.47 1.34
C PRO A 14 52.69 -10.74 2.37
N CYS A 15 52.09 -10.37 3.53
CA CYS A 15 52.76 -10.18 4.84
C CYS A 15 53.76 -8.99 4.97
N ASP A 16 54.16 -8.53 6.17
CA ASP A 16 53.91 -9.04 7.53
C ASP A 16 53.85 -7.93 8.62
N GLN A 17 53.33 -8.29 9.81
CA GLN A 17 53.72 -7.81 11.17
C GLN A 17 54.44 -6.45 11.34
N ARG A 18 53.96 -5.48 12.15
CA ARG A 18 53.90 -5.53 13.63
C ARG A 18 53.24 -4.27 14.25
N VAL A 19 52.89 -4.36 15.53
CA VAL A 19 52.48 -3.25 16.43
C VAL A 19 53.39 -3.27 17.66
N PRO A 20 53.86 -2.12 18.16
CA PRO A 20 53.56 -1.78 19.56
C PRO A 20 53.08 -0.33 19.78
N ARG A 21 52.23 -0.22 20.81
CA ARG A 21 51.71 0.97 21.49
C ARG A 21 52.81 1.92 22.01
N VAL A 22 52.49 3.21 22.20
CA VAL A 22 52.22 3.89 23.50
C VAL A 22 51.90 5.39 23.25
N GLU A 23 51.21 6.04 24.20
CA GLU A 23 50.68 7.43 24.20
C GLU A 23 51.67 8.40 24.92
N PRO A 24 51.32 9.61 25.44
CA PRO A 24 50.28 10.61 25.11
C PRO A 24 50.81 12.10 25.04
N GLY A 25 49.92 13.10 24.79
CA GLY A 25 49.90 14.31 25.66
C GLY A 25 50.13 15.75 25.12
N ALA A 26 49.11 16.60 25.33
CA ALA A 26 49.15 17.98 25.87
C ALA A 26 49.59 19.27 25.09
N CYS A 27 48.65 20.23 25.14
CA CYS A 27 48.57 21.70 24.91
C CYS A 27 49.80 22.65 25.04
N HIS A 28 49.75 23.83 24.36
CA HIS A 28 49.60 25.18 24.98
C HIS A 28 49.36 26.34 23.94
N HIS A 29 49.44 27.64 24.31
CA HIS A 29 48.88 28.85 23.61
C HIS A 29 49.92 29.94 23.16
N ALA A 30 49.56 30.82 22.18
CA ALA A 30 49.58 32.33 22.23
C ALA A 30 50.25 33.21 21.10
N ARG A 31 49.45 34.12 20.47
CA ARG A 31 49.60 35.58 20.07
C ARG A 31 50.73 36.21 19.15
N ALA A 32 50.30 36.76 17.97
CA ALA A 32 50.26 38.22 17.52
C ALA A 32 51.33 38.99 16.60
N CYS A 33 50.79 39.79 15.59
CA CYS A 33 51.18 41.16 15.03
C CYS A 33 51.99 41.50 13.69
N HIS A 34 51.34 42.20 12.70
CA HIS A 34 51.74 43.32 11.71
C HIS A 34 52.86 43.13 10.58
N GLU A 35 53.10 43.86 9.43
CA GLU A 35 52.53 44.93 8.48
C GLU A 35 53.28 44.90 7.06
N GLN A 36 53.35 45.76 5.98
CA GLN A 36 52.97 47.16 5.49
C GLN A 36 52.89 47.36 3.90
N GLU A 37 53.36 48.45 3.22
CA GLU A 37 53.09 48.94 1.78
C GLU A 37 54.35 49.32 0.87
N GLN A 38 54.45 50.05 -0.31
CA GLN A 38 53.59 50.86 -1.27
C GLN A 38 54.27 51.24 -2.69
N GLN A 39 53.54 51.87 -3.66
CA GLN A 39 53.88 52.77 -4.86
C GLN A 39 54.20 52.27 -6.34
N ALA A 40 54.05 53.16 -7.38
CA ALA A 40 53.61 52.80 -8.77
C ALA A 40 54.14 53.57 -10.07
N PRO A 41 53.30 54.12 -11.00
CA PRO A 41 52.97 53.67 -12.41
C PRO A 41 53.52 54.60 -13.56
N PRO A 42 53.07 54.69 -14.88
CA PRO A 42 51.95 54.08 -15.68
C PRO A 42 52.23 53.71 -17.20
N ASP A 43 51.16 53.56 -18.04
CA ASP A 43 51.05 53.71 -19.54
C ASP A 43 51.77 52.71 -20.52
N GLN A 44 51.47 52.43 -21.83
CA GLN A 44 50.44 52.67 -22.92
C GLN A 44 50.63 51.59 -24.05
N SER A 45 49.83 51.36 -25.13
CA SER A 45 48.37 51.44 -25.46
C SER A 45 48.04 50.77 -26.85
N ARG A 46 47.02 51.24 -27.61
CA ARG A 46 46.42 50.77 -28.92
C ARG A 46 46.14 49.24 -29.18
N LEU A 47 44.91 48.84 -28.81
CA LEU A 47 43.97 47.91 -29.50
C LEU A 47 44.31 46.39 -29.63
N LEU A 48 43.50 45.42 -29.18
CA LEU A 48 42.46 45.30 -28.12
C LEU A 48 42.34 43.76 -27.80
N PRO A 49 42.01 43.29 -26.58
CA PRO A 49 42.66 42.06 -26.06
C PRO A 49 41.76 40.90 -25.57
N ARG A 50 42.44 39.91 -24.95
CA ARG A 50 41.94 38.71 -24.24
C ARG A 50 41.61 38.98 -22.75
N THR A 51 40.68 38.17 -22.21
CA THR A 51 40.73 37.46 -20.90
C THR A 51 41.09 38.18 -19.59
N LYS A 52 40.16 38.11 -18.60
CA LYS A 52 40.33 38.17 -17.11
C LYS A 52 40.69 39.52 -16.42
N VAL A 53 40.10 39.69 -15.22
CA VAL A 53 40.36 40.70 -14.15
C VAL A 53 39.72 42.09 -14.36
N LEU A 54 39.59 42.81 -13.22
CA LEU A 54 39.07 44.17 -12.92
C LEU A 54 39.63 45.28 -13.85
N GLU A 55 39.05 46.50 -14.01
CA GLU A 55 37.98 47.23 -13.29
C GLU A 55 37.29 48.29 -14.20
N TRP A 56 36.49 49.24 -13.68
CA TRP A 56 35.59 50.13 -14.46
C TRP A 56 35.94 51.64 -14.38
N PRO A 57 36.32 52.29 -15.51
CA PRO A 57 35.75 53.59 -15.95
C PRO A 57 35.66 53.74 -17.50
N GLY A 58 35.02 54.77 -18.10
CA GLY A 58 34.19 55.87 -17.58
C GLY A 58 33.85 56.96 -18.64
N ASP A 59 32.80 57.74 -18.36
CA ASP A 59 32.41 59.11 -18.82
C ASP A 59 32.53 59.62 -20.28
N ALA A 60 31.39 60.09 -20.83
CA ALA A 60 31.18 61.49 -21.24
C ALA A 60 29.70 61.83 -21.66
N HIS A 61 28.98 62.57 -20.80
CA HIS A 61 27.76 63.40 -21.08
C HIS A 61 26.45 62.77 -21.64
N PRO A 62 25.28 63.38 -21.37
CA PRO A 62 24.87 64.19 -20.21
C PRO A 62 23.61 63.63 -19.48
N ALA A 63 23.30 64.20 -18.31
CA ALA A 63 22.18 63.78 -17.47
C ALA A 63 20.81 64.34 -17.95
N PRO A 64 19.69 63.84 -17.40
CA PRO A 64 19.18 64.55 -16.22
C PRO A 64 19.11 63.72 -14.92
N ARG A 65 19.38 64.47 -13.84
CA ARG A 65 19.26 64.17 -12.41
C ARG A 65 17.85 63.61 -12.05
N ARG A 66 17.62 62.90 -10.94
CA ARG A 66 18.33 63.01 -9.64
C ARG A 66 18.16 61.76 -8.73
N SER A 67 19.29 61.24 -8.23
CA SER A 67 19.52 60.65 -6.90
C SER A 67 18.50 59.71 -6.22
N ARG A 68 18.96 58.51 -5.87
CA ARG A 68 18.89 58.03 -4.48
C ARG A 68 20.32 57.90 -3.91
N ARG A 69 20.56 58.42 -2.71
CA ARG A 69 21.74 58.05 -1.90
C ARG A 69 21.42 56.75 -1.14
N ARG A 70 22.38 55.82 -1.12
CA ARG A 70 22.62 54.90 0.02
C ARG A 70 23.56 55.62 1.01
N PRO A 71 23.62 55.30 2.32
CA PRO A 71 23.90 53.94 2.81
C PRO A 71 23.27 53.50 4.16
N ALA A 72 23.57 52.25 4.52
CA ALA A 72 23.65 51.63 5.86
C ALA A 72 22.35 51.37 6.66
N GLY A 73 22.32 50.21 7.33
CA GLY A 73 21.44 49.94 8.48
C GLY A 73 20.62 48.65 8.44
N HIS A 74 20.88 47.78 9.44
CA HIS A 74 19.94 46.89 10.14
C HIS A 74 19.31 45.61 9.53
N ASP A 75 18.83 44.83 10.49
CA ASP A 75 18.61 43.40 10.61
C ASP A 75 17.54 42.75 9.71
N GLY A 76 17.82 41.52 9.29
CA GLY A 76 16.86 40.60 8.69
C GLY A 76 15.81 40.03 9.65
N ARG A 77 15.32 40.83 10.61
CA ARG A 77 14.13 40.52 11.42
C ARG A 77 12.86 41.13 10.84
N GLU A 78 12.96 42.34 10.27
CA GLU A 78 11.81 43.11 9.79
C GLU A 78 10.91 42.37 8.80
N VAL A 79 11.43 41.49 7.93
CA VAL A 79 10.59 40.78 6.95
C VAL A 79 9.71 39.71 7.60
N VAL A 80 10.20 39.03 8.64
CA VAL A 80 9.42 38.03 9.40
C VAL A 80 8.48 38.74 10.37
N ASP A 81 8.93 39.81 11.01
CA ASP A 81 8.09 40.61 11.91
C ASP A 81 7.01 41.39 11.15
N GLN A 82 7.25 41.83 9.90
CA GLN A 82 6.21 42.42 9.04
C GLN A 82 5.18 41.38 8.58
N TRP A 83 5.57 40.14 8.24
CA TRP A 83 4.61 39.09 7.90
C TRP A 83 3.78 38.68 9.13
N ASN A 84 4.42 38.49 10.28
CA ASN A 84 3.71 38.20 11.53
C ASN A 84 2.82 39.37 11.98
N SER A 85 3.26 40.63 11.81
CA SER A 85 2.43 41.81 12.13
C SER A 85 1.26 41.97 11.16
N ALA A 86 1.44 41.66 9.88
CA ALA A 86 0.34 41.64 8.91
C ALA A 86 -0.70 40.56 9.29
N CYS A 87 -0.26 39.35 9.67
CA CYS A 87 -1.16 38.30 10.15
C CYS A 87 -1.81 38.64 11.51
N GLN A 88 -1.10 39.30 12.44
CA GLN A 88 -1.68 39.73 13.72
C GLN A 88 -2.60 40.93 13.59
N GLN A 89 -2.38 41.86 12.65
CA GLN A 89 -3.37 42.88 12.29
C GLN A 89 -4.62 42.23 11.69
N TYR A 90 -4.47 41.24 10.80
CA TYR A 90 -5.61 40.52 10.22
C TYR A 90 -6.44 39.73 11.24
N LEU A 91 -5.83 39.34 12.37
CA LEU A 91 -6.51 38.71 13.50
C LEU A 91 -7.11 39.75 14.47
N ALA A 92 -6.39 40.82 14.79
CA ALA A 92 -6.89 41.89 15.67
C ALA A 92 -8.09 42.63 15.06
N GLU A 93 -8.06 42.89 13.75
CA GLU A 93 -9.19 43.48 13.00
C GLU A 93 -10.39 42.51 12.91
N ALA A 94 -10.20 41.21 13.15
CA ALA A 94 -11.26 40.21 13.19
C ALA A 94 -11.90 40.03 14.58
N GLU A 95 -11.20 40.35 15.67
CA GLU A 95 -11.71 40.16 17.04
C GLU A 95 -12.46 41.38 17.62
N GLU A 96 -12.23 42.61 17.13
CA GLU A 96 -12.88 43.82 17.69
C GLU A 96 -14.23 44.21 17.03
N GLN A 97 -14.74 43.42 16.06
CA GLN A 97 -16.08 43.64 15.46
C GLN A 97 -16.98 42.40 15.53
N SER A 98 -17.44 42.08 16.74
CA SER A 98 -18.50 41.10 17.00
C SER A 98 -19.88 41.60 16.53
N GLY A 99 -20.06 41.74 15.22
CA GLY A 99 -21.30 42.22 14.58
C GLY A 99 -21.22 42.18 13.05
N TYR A 100 -21.76 41.10 12.46
CA TYR A 100 -21.85 40.88 11.00
C TYR A 100 -22.38 42.08 10.19
N PRO A 101 -22.03 42.24 8.89
CA PRO A 101 -21.10 41.44 8.06
C PRO A 101 -20.03 42.29 7.32
N PRO A 102 -19.08 41.63 6.63
CA PRO A 102 -19.16 41.71 5.15
C PRO A 102 -19.10 40.33 4.47
N THR A 103 -19.63 40.25 3.24
CA THR A 103 -19.86 38.98 2.54
C THR A 103 -18.60 38.39 1.91
N LYS A 104 -18.17 37.22 2.40
CA LYS A 104 -17.45 36.20 1.61
C LYS A 104 -18.24 34.90 1.69
N ARG A 105 -18.73 34.38 0.55
CA ARG A 105 -19.41 33.07 0.52
C ARG A 105 -18.40 31.99 0.90
N HIS A 106 -18.68 31.30 1.99
CA HIS A 106 -18.04 30.03 2.33
C HIS A 106 -18.95 28.94 1.78
N GLY A 107 -18.40 28.00 1.01
CA GLY A 107 -19.20 26.97 0.35
C GLY A 107 -19.98 26.12 1.36
N LEU A 108 -21.28 25.97 1.13
CA LEU A 108 -22.21 25.26 2.02
C LEU A 108 -22.54 23.89 1.41
N ILE A 109 -21.93 22.84 1.96
CA ILE A 109 -22.30 21.45 1.68
C ILE A 109 -23.39 21.05 2.69
N LEU A 110 -24.62 20.86 2.23
CA LEU A 110 -25.69 20.35 3.09
C LEU A 110 -25.65 18.82 3.11
N HIS A 111 -25.32 18.25 4.28
CA HIS A 111 -25.48 16.82 4.54
C HIS A 111 -26.91 16.53 4.97
N LEU A 112 -27.72 15.99 4.06
CA LEU A 112 -29.07 15.53 4.36
C LEU A 112 -28.95 14.26 5.22
N LYS A 113 -29.82 14.13 6.23
CA LYS A 113 -29.67 13.07 7.25
C LYS A 113 -29.88 11.70 6.63
N SER A 114 -28.88 10.83 6.75
CA SER A 114 -29.00 9.40 6.41
C SER A 114 -30.15 8.79 7.23
N PRO A 115 -31.24 8.29 6.60
CA PRO A 115 -32.42 7.78 7.29
C PRO A 115 -32.23 6.35 7.83
N THR A 116 -31.00 6.00 8.22
CA THR A 116 -30.73 4.78 8.97
C THR A 116 -31.42 4.83 10.33
N ILE A 117 -32.05 3.73 10.75
CA ILE A 117 -32.85 3.66 11.99
C ILE A 117 -31.92 3.67 13.22
N ARG A 118 -31.44 4.86 13.59
CA ARG A 118 -30.65 5.12 14.79
C ARG A 118 -31.56 5.29 16.01
N THR A 119 -32.21 4.20 16.44
CA THR A 119 -33.06 4.11 17.65
C THR A 119 -32.25 4.26 18.95
N SER A 120 -31.77 5.48 19.19
CA SER A 120 -30.95 5.86 20.35
C SER A 120 -31.79 6.06 21.61
N MET A 121 -32.31 4.97 22.18
CA MET A 121 -33.05 4.96 23.46
C MET A 121 -32.36 5.79 24.55
N LEU A 122 -33.14 6.41 25.43
CA LEU A 122 -32.68 6.81 26.77
C LEU A 122 -32.84 5.60 27.71
N TRP A 123 -31.90 5.39 28.62
CA TRP A 123 -31.86 4.23 29.52
C TRP A 123 -31.86 4.66 30.99
N GLU A 124 -32.58 3.91 31.83
CA GLU A 124 -32.37 3.94 33.28
C GLU A 124 -31.76 2.63 33.78
N HIS A 125 -30.45 2.66 34.06
CA HIS A 125 -29.78 1.92 35.13
C HIS A 125 -29.93 0.39 35.23
N LYS A 126 -30.21 -0.34 34.14
CA LYS A 126 -30.02 -1.80 34.10
C LYS A 126 -29.08 -2.25 32.99
N ARG A 127 -27.87 -2.68 33.38
CA ARG A 127 -26.93 -3.41 32.53
C ARG A 127 -27.32 -4.88 32.49
N ILE A 128 -27.31 -5.46 31.30
CA ILE A 128 -27.63 -6.86 31.05
C ILE A 128 -26.40 -7.53 30.43
N ALA A 129 -26.06 -8.73 30.89
CA ALA A 129 -25.08 -9.58 30.24
C ALA A 129 -25.81 -10.48 29.24
N LEU A 130 -25.26 -10.62 28.03
CA LEU A 130 -25.55 -11.73 27.15
C LEU A 130 -24.32 -12.62 27.12
N GLU A 131 -24.52 -13.93 27.22
CA GLU A 131 -23.48 -14.96 27.04
C GLU A 131 -23.61 -15.63 25.67
N GLU A 132 -22.66 -16.50 25.34
CA GLU A 132 -22.59 -17.18 24.04
C GLU A 132 -23.51 -18.41 24.09
N GLY A 133 -24.53 -18.44 23.22
CA GLY A 133 -25.63 -19.41 23.26
C GLY A 133 -26.96 -18.86 23.79
N ASP A 134 -27.01 -17.63 24.32
CA ASP A 134 -28.25 -17.01 24.81
C ASP A 134 -29.30 -16.85 23.70
N VAL A 135 -30.55 -17.20 24.00
CA VAL A 135 -31.68 -17.01 23.08
C VAL A 135 -32.22 -15.60 23.21
N VAL A 136 -32.14 -14.83 22.13
CA VAL A 136 -32.63 -13.45 22.07
C VAL A 136 -33.90 -13.41 21.22
N LYS A 137 -34.97 -12.87 21.80
CA LYS A 137 -36.23 -12.59 21.10
C LYS A 137 -36.18 -11.18 20.53
N LEU A 138 -36.48 -11.03 19.25
CA LEU A 138 -36.55 -9.76 18.55
C LEU A 138 -38.02 -9.46 18.23
N VAL A 139 -38.50 -8.24 18.54
CA VAL A 139 -39.93 -7.90 18.44
C VAL A 139 -40.12 -6.64 17.62
N ALA A 140 -41.07 -6.64 16.68
CA ALA A 140 -41.47 -5.46 15.92
C ALA A 140 -42.12 -4.42 16.84
N VAL A 141 -41.60 -3.18 16.84
CA VAL A 141 -42.18 -2.09 17.63
C VAL A 141 -42.53 -0.89 16.75
N GLY A 142 -43.64 -0.23 17.11
CA GLY A 142 -44.23 0.90 16.39
C GLY A 142 -43.30 2.12 16.25
N GLU A 143 -43.69 3.02 15.34
CA GLU A 143 -42.85 3.79 14.39
C GLU A 143 -41.59 4.55 14.89
N THR A 144 -41.28 4.62 16.19
CA THR A 144 -40.10 5.34 16.72
C THR A 144 -39.32 4.68 17.87
N TYR A 145 -39.84 3.66 18.56
CA TYR A 145 -39.24 3.19 19.82
C TYR A 145 -39.00 1.69 19.88
N ALA A 146 -37.73 1.28 19.86
CA ALA A 146 -37.33 -0.02 20.42
C ALA A 146 -37.59 -0.04 21.93
N SER A 147 -37.91 -1.21 22.50
CA SER A 147 -38.13 -1.42 23.93
C SER A 147 -37.46 -2.71 24.42
N PHE A 148 -37.27 -2.83 25.74
CA PHE A 148 -36.76 -4.04 26.38
C PHE A 148 -37.74 -4.52 27.45
N GLN A 149 -38.15 -5.78 27.39
CA GLN A 149 -38.85 -6.47 28.48
C GLN A 149 -38.13 -7.78 28.77
N GLY A 150 -37.52 -7.87 29.95
CA GLY A 150 -36.99 -9.13 30.47
C GLY A 150 -38.13 -9.98 31.01
N PHE A 151 -38.25 -11.21 30.52
CA PHE A 151 -39.11 -12.21 31.14
C PHE A 151 -38.53 -12.66 32.48
N LYS A 152 -39.34 -13.37 33.28
CA LYS A 152 -38.91 -13.87 34.60
C LYS A 152 -38.05 -15.14 34.54
N ASP A 153 -37.98 -15.77 33.37
CA ASP A 153 -37.23 -17.00 33.15
C ASP A 153 -35.83 -16.66 32.62
N GLU A 154 -34.80 -17.13 33.33
CA GLU A 154 -33.44 -16.55 33.36
C GLU A 154 -32.59 -16.73 32.09
N THR A 155 -33.18 -17.15 30.96
CA THR A 155 -32.48 -17.61 29.75
C THR A 155 -32.90 -16.90 28.46
N SER A 156 -33.68 -15.80 28.53
CA SER A 156 -34.08 -15.06 27.32
C SER A 156 -34.14 -13.54 27.50
N ALA A 157 -33.71 -12.83 26.45
CA ALA A 157 -33.69 -11.37 26.39
C ALA A 157 -34.55 -10.86 25.22
N THR A 158 -35.40 -9.84 25.44
CA THR A 158 -36.28 -9.28 24.40
C THR A 158 -35.78 -7.92 23.91
N ILE A 159 -35.48 -7.79 22.61
CA ILE A 159 -35.00 -6.55 21.99
C ILE A 159 -36.02 -6.08 20.94
N GLY A 160 -36.57 -4.88 21.13
CA GLY A 160 -37.40 -4.24 20.11
C GLY A 160 -36.59 -3.79 18.89
N LEU A 161 -37.10 -4.06 17.69
CA LEU A 161 -36.57 -3.62 16.40
C LEU A 161 -37.72 -3.09 15.52
N SER A 162 -37.43 -2.28 14.50
CA SER A 162 -38.44 -1.77 13.56
C SER A 162 -38.53 -2.65 12.31
N LEU A 163 -39.03 -3.87 12.48
CA LEU A 163 -39.09 -4.88 11.41
C LEU A 163 -40.00 -4.46 10.24
N SER A 164 -40.98 -3.57 10.46
CA SER A 164 -41.84 -3.02 9.40
C SER A 164 -41.13 -2.13 8.36
N LYS A 165 -39.84 -1.82 8.56
CA LYS A 165 -39.01 -1.03 7.64
C LYS A 165 -37.77 -1.76 7.12
N ILE A 166 -37.48 -2.99 7.59
CA ILE A 166 -36.31 -3.78 7.15
C ILE A 166 -36.69 -5.26 7.01
N HIS A 167 -36.43 -5.83 5.84
CA HIS A 167 -36.73 -7.23 5.51
C HIS A 167 -35.57 -8.14 5.93
N VAL A 168 -35.84 -9.12 6.81
CA VAL A 168 -34.84 -10.04 7.38
C VAL A 168 -35.20 -11.51 7.12
N GLN A 169 -34.21 -12.41 7.20
CA GLN A 169 -34.33 -13.84 6.90
C GLN A 169 -33.67 -14.71 7.99
N GLU A 170 -33.91 -16.03 7.91
CA GLU A 170 -33.22 -17.00 8.77
C GLU A 170 -31.76 -17.13 8.34
N GLY A 171 -30.84 -16.99 9.29
CA GLY A 171 -29.39 -16.89 9.06
C GLY A 171 -28.82 -15.46 9.08
N ASP A 172 -29.65 -14.42 9.05
CA ASP A 172 -29.18 -13.02 9.08
C ASP A 172 -28.50 -12.67 10.42
N GLU A 173 -27.42 -11.86 10.37
CA GLU A 173 -26.70 -11.39 11.55
C GLU A 173 -27.22 -10.04 12.04
N VAL A 174 -27.73 -9.98 13.26
CA VAL A 174 -28.10 -8.73 13.94
C VAL A 174 -26.91 -8.24 14.76
N LEU A 175 -26.25 -7.21 14.24
CA LEU A 175 -25.02 -6.63 14.79
C LEU A 175 -25.36 -5.46 15.72
N LEU A 176 -25.25 -5.69 17.02
CA LEU A 176 -25.36 -4.65 18.04
C LEU A 176 -23.97 -4.10 18.37
N SER A 177 -23.90 -2.81 18.71
CA SER A 177 -22.70 -2.22 19.34
C SER A 177 -21.43 -2.25 18.47
N ASP A 178 -21.51 -1.81 17.22
CA ASP A 178 -20.36 -1.79 16.29
C ASP A 178 -19.79 -3.20 16.05
N GLY A 179 -20.70 -4.18 15.88
CA GLY A 179 -20.36 -5.60 15.70
C GLY A 179 -19.82 -6.31 16.95
N GLN A 180 -19.84 -5.66 18.11
CA GLN A 180 -19.33 -6.26 19.35
C GLN A 180 -20.27 -7.27 19.99
N ILE A 181 -21.55 -7.27 19.63
CA ILE A 181 -22.51 -8.33 19.96
C ILE A 181 -23.19 -8.78 18.66
N ILE A 182 -23.12 -10.08 18.37
CA ILE A 182 -23.67 -10.72 17.17
C ILE A 182 -24.82 -11.63 17.62
N ILE A 183 -26.00 -11.46 17.03
CA ILE A 183 -27.16 -12.32 17.23
C ILE A 183 -27.58 -12.87 15.87
N VAL A 184 -27.40 -14.17 15.64
CA VAL A 184 -27.80 -14.81 14.38
C VAL A 184 -29.28 -15.16 14.46
N ILE A 185 -30.09 -14.79 13.47
CA ILE A 185 -31.51 -15.13 13.41
C ILE A 185 -31.67 -16.64 13.11
N THR A 186 -32.43 -17.34 13.94
CA THR A 186 -32.62 -18.80 13.89
C THR A 186 -34.09 -19.21 13.71
N ALA A 187 -34.91 -18.30 13.19
CA ALA A 187 -36.30 -18.58 12.79
C ALA A 187 -36.77 -17.56 11.74
N THR A 188 -37.48 -18.04 10.72
CA THR A 188 -38.20 -17.17 9.75
C THR A 188 -39.12 -16.17 10.46
N PRO A 189 -39.22 -14.91 9.98
CA PRO A 189 -40.03 -13.89 10.65
C PRO A 189 -41.53 -14.18 10.66
N SER A 190 -42.17 -13.84 11.77
CA SER A 190 -43.58 -13.44 11.78
C SER A 190 -43.69 -11.92 11.64
N GLU A 191 -44.90 -11.41 11.39
CA GLU A 191 -45.15 -9.95 11.26
C GLU A 191 -44.75 -9.14 12.51
N THR A 192 -44.60 -9.80 13.66
CA THR A 192 -44.32 -9.14 14.95
C THR A 192 -43.12 -9.69 15.73
N GLU A 193 -42.66 -10.91 15.47
CA GLU A 193 -41.64 -11.58 16.29
C GLU A 193 -40.66 -12.44 15.48
N VAL A 194 -39.38 -12.40 15.88
CA VAL A 194 -38.24 -13.16 15.34
C VAL A 194 -37.41 -13.70 16.53
N HIS A 195 -36.70 -14.82 16.35
CA HIS A 195 -35.79 -15.37 17.35
C HIS A 195 -34.37 -15.51 16.79
N GLY A 196 -33.36 -15.34 17.64
CA GLY A 196 -31.97 -15.57 17.30
C GLY A 196 -31.11 -15.99 18.49
N VAL A 197 -29.85 -16.33 18.24
CA VAL A 197 -28.89 -16.82 19.23
C VAL A 197 -27.66 -15.90 19.26
N CYS A 198 -27.26 -15.49 20.48
CA CYS A 198 -26.08 -14.67 20.70
C CYS A 198 -24.78 -15.48 20.49
N GLN A 199 -23.89 -15.02 19.62
CA GLN A 199 -22.59 -15.66 19.35
C GLN A 199 -21.42 -14.97 20.08
N SER A 200 -21.69 -14.15 21.10
CA SER A 200 -20.65 -13.27 21.67
C SER A 200 -20.96 -12.80 23.09
N SER A 201 -20.23 -13.32 24.08
CA SER A 201 -20.40 -12.95 25.49
C SER A 201 -19.98 -11.50 25.79
N LYS A 202 -20.94 -10.59 26.01
CA LYS A 202 -20.69 -9.19 26.39
C LYS A 202 -21.87 -8.54 27.12
N LYS A 203 -21.58 -7.45 27.85
CA LYS A 203 -22.60 -6.65 28.57
C LYS A 203 -23.12 -5.51 27.69
N LEU A 204 -24.44 -5.38 27.58
CA LEU A 204 -25.06 -4.18 26.99
C LEU A 204 -24.83 -2.95 27.89
N GLY A 205 -24.80 -1.79 27.24
CA GLY A 205 -24.66 -0.48 27.88
C GLY A 205 -25.70 0.52 27.36
N GLU A 206 -25.79 1.66 28.02
CA GLU A 206 -26.94 2.58 28.05
C GLU A 206 -27.22 3.39 26.75
N ARG A 207 -26.69 2.96 25.59
CA ARG A 207 -27.08 3.38 24.23
C ARG A 207 -26.29 2.58 23.19
N LYS A 208 -26.96 1.80 22.32
CA LYS A 208 -26.32 0.99 21.29
C LYS A 208 -27.12 0.97 19.99
N THR A 209 -26.42 1.19 18.87
CA THR A 209 -26.97 1.02 17.51
C THR A 209 -27.11 -0.46 17.18
N CYS A 210 -28.15 -0.79 16.43
CA CYS A 210 -28.36 -2.09 15.79
C CYS A 210 -28.15 -1.95 14.28
N ASN A 211 -27.53 -2.93 13.64
CA ASN A 211 -27.46 -3.07 12.19
C ASN A 211 -27.83 -4.49 11.77
N ILE A 212 -28.40 -4.67 10.58
CA ILE A 212 -28.69 -5.98 10.00
C ILE A 212 -28.17 -5.93 8.56
N PRO A 213 -26.95 -6.44 8.29
CA PRO A 213 -26.30 -6.28 7.00
C PRO A 213 -27.15 -6.86 5.86
N LEU A 214 -27.11 -6.23 4.68
CA LEU A 214 -27.77 -6.69 3.45
C LEU A 214 -29.31 -6.69 3.47
N ALA A 215 -29.96 -6.38 4.60
CA ALA A 215 -31.41 -6.36 4.76
C ALA A 215 -32.08 -5.22 3.97
N LYS A 216 -33.16 -5.53 3.23
CA LYS A 216 -33.80 -4.55 2.32
C LYS A 216 -34.68 -3.55 3.07
N GLN A 217 -34.46 -2.26 2.79
CA GLN A 217 -35.17 -1.12 3.40
C GLN A 217 -36.28 -0.58 2.48
N ASP A 218 -37.25 0.14 3.05
CA ASP A 218 -38.25 0.93 2.31
C ASP A 218 -37.94 2.42 2.44
N THR A 219 -37.57 3.07 1.32
CA THR A 219 -37.23 4.49 1.26
C THR A 219 -38.42 5.41 0.98
N GLY A 220 -39.59 4.87 0.63
CA GLY A 220 -40.69 5.64 0.01
C GLY A 220 -41.22 6.81 0.85
N ARG A 221 -41.33 6.65 2.17
CA ARG A 221 -41.79 7.72 3.09
C ARG A 221 -40.71 8.72 3.50
N LEU A 222 -39.43 8.47 3.19
CA LEU A 222 -38.31 9.26 3.72
C LEU A 222 -38.00 10.49 2.88
N TRP A 223 -38.47 10.52 1.63
CA TRP A 223 -38.31 11.65 0.71
C TRP A 223 -39.19 12.87 1.04
N GLU A 224 -40.20 12.74 1.91
CA GLU A 224 -41.00 13.87 2.40
C GLU A 224 -40.16 14.77 3.33
N GLU A 225 -39.51 14.20 4.36
CA GLU A 225 -38.62 14.93 5.27
C GLU A 225 -37.40 15.54 4.53
N ILE A 226 -36.79 14.79 3.61
CA ILE A 226 -35.66 15.26 2.80
C ILE A 226 -36.09 16.40 1.85
N GLY A 227 -37.33 16.36 1.35
CA GLY A 227 -37.92 17.43 0.54
C GLY A 227 -38.06 18.75 1.30
N GLU A 228 -38.35 18.72 2.60
CA GLU A 228 -38.33 19.93 3.44
C GLU A 228 -36.92 20.49 3.65
N ASP A 229 -35.93 19.66 4.00
CA ASP A 229 -34.53 20.13 4.17
C ASP A 229 -33.98 20.74 2.85
N ILE A 230 -34.26 20.14 1.68
CA ILE A 230 -33.86 20.70 0.38
C ILE A 230 -34.56 22.04 0.11
N SER A 231 -35.88 22.08 0.23
CA SER A 231 -36.69 23.25 -0.16
C SER A 231 -36.54 24.43 0.80
N GLN A 232 -36.56 24.16 2.11
CA GLN A 232 -36.54 25.19 3.15
C GLN A 232 -35.13 25.63 3.54
N PHE A 233 -34.11 24.77 3.38
CA PHE A 233 -32.74 25.07 3.76
C PHE A 233 -31.76 25.12 2.58
N ALA A 234 -31.66 24.07 1.74
CA ALA A 234 -30.61 24.01 0.71
C ALA A 234 -30.74 25.14 -0.33
N LEU A 235 -31.91 25.27 -0.95
CA LEU A 235 -32.19 26.30 -1.96
C LEU A 235 -32.10 27.71 -1.33
N LYS A 236 -32.73 27.90 -0.17
CA LYS A 236 -32.80 29.18 0.55
C LYS A 236 -31.43 29.74 0.94
N ASN A 237 -30.50 28.88 1.34
CA ASN A 237 -29.13 29.27 1.70
C ASN A 237 -28.15 29.17 0.51
N ARG A 238 -28.63 28.78 -0.68
CA ARG A 238 -27.84 28.60 -1.92
C ARG A 238 -26.67 27.63 -1.75
N ALA A 239 -26.94 26.47 -1.12
CA ALA A 239 -25.95 25.40 -0.96
C ALA A 239 -25.41 24.94 -2.32
N GLU A 240 -24.09 25.02 -2.51
CA GLU A 240 -23.44 24.62 -3.76
C GLU A 240 -23.48 23.10 -3.95
N TYR A 241 -23.55 22.33 -2.85
CA TYR A 241 -23.69 20.88 -2.85
C TYR A 241 -24.75 20.40 -1.86
N ILE A 242 -25.56 19.43 -2.27
CA ILE A 242 -26.31 18.56 -1.34
C ILE A 242 -25.72 17.15 -1.37
N SER A 243 -25.65 16.51 -0.20
CA SER A 243 -25.18 15.13 -0.06
C SER A 243 -26.34 14.25 0.40
N VAL A 244 -26.77 13.35 -0.48
CA VAL A 244 -27.97 12.49 -0.32
C VAL A 244 -27.58 11.04 -0.09
N PHE A 245 -28.34 10.33 0.73
CA PHE A 245 -28.30 8.87 0.77
C PHE A 245 -28.94 8.31 -0.50
N ALA A 246 -28.26 7.40 -1.21
CA ALA A 246 -28.76 6.81 -2.45
C ALA A 246 -28.52 5.29 -2.45
N GLN A 247 -29.61 4.52 -2.56
CA GLN A 247 -29.59 3.07 -2.74
C GLN A 247 -29.82 2.70 -4.21
N THR A 248 -30.57 3.51 -4.96
CA THR A 248 -30.88 3.28 -6.38
C THR A 248 -30.69 4.54 -7.24
N ARG A 249 -30.89 4.41 -8.56
CA ARG A 249 -30.92 5.52 -9.51
C ARG A 249 -32.01 6.53 -9.17
N GLU A 250 -33.17 6.05 -8.75
CA GLU A 250 -34.38 6.83 -8.45
C GLU A 250 -34.17 7.77 -7.26
N ASP A 251 -33.39 7.37 -6.24
CA ASP A 251 -33.03 8.25 -5.12
C ASP A 251 -32.27 9.50 -5.58
N VAL A 252 -31.33 9.34 -6.52
CA VAL A 252 -30.57 10.46 -7.11
C VAL A 252 -31.48 11.33 -7.97
N GLN A 253 -32.40 10.72 -8.72
CA GLN A 253 -33.38 11.44 -9.53
C GLN A 253 -34.36 12.24 -8.66
N ALA A 254 -34.89 11.66 -7.57
CA ALA A 254 -35.78 12.34 -6.63
C ALA A 254 -35.13 13.59 -6.02
N ALA A 255 -33.84 13.51 -5.68
CA ALA A 255 -33.06 14.67 -5.22
C ALA A 255 -32.93 15.78 -6.30
N ARG A 256 -32.72 15.41 -7.57
CA ARG A 256 -32.69 16.37 -8.69
C ARG A 256 -34.07 16.98 -8.95
N ASP A 257 -35.11 16.17 -9.00
CA ASP A 257 -36.50 16.60 -9.16
C ASP A 257 -36.94 17.59 -8.08
N LEU A 258 -36.40 17.50 -6.85
CA LEU A 258 -36.65 18.44 -5.76
C LEU A 258 -35.89 19.77 -5.94
N LEU A 259 -34.65 19.72 -6.44
CA LEU A 259 -33.88 20.93 -6.79
C LEU A 259 -34.49 21.67 -7.99
N GLU A 260 -34.99 20.96 -9.00
CA GLU A 260 -35.60 21.54 -10.20
C GLU A 260 -37.01 22.12 -9.98
N LYS A 261 -37.68 21.77 -8.87
CA LYS A 261 -38.96 22.38 -8.45
C LYS A 261 -38.77 23.74 -7.77
N GLY A 262 -37.54 24.14 -7.45
CA GLY A 262 -37.23 25.50 -7.01
C GLY A 262 -37.30 26.47 -8.17
N GLU A 263 -38.11 27.53 -8.06
CA GLU A 263 -38.31 28.52 -9.14
C GLU A 263 -37.08 29.44 -9.38
N ASP A 264 -36.05 29.36 -8.52
CA ASP A 264 -34.80 30.13 -8.60
C ASP A 264 -33.68 29.39 -9.38
N GLU A 265 -32.86 30.14 -10.11
CA GLU A 265 -31.66 29.64 -10.83
C GLU A 265 -30.69 28.84 -9.93
N GLY A 266 -30.70 29.10 -8.62
CA GLY A 266 -29.87 28.41 -7.63
C GLY A 266 -30.08 26.89 -7.58
N GLY A 267 -31.29 26.38 -7.88
CA GLY A 267 -31.57 24.94 -7.86
C GLY A 267 -30.76 24.16 -8.91
N ARG A 268 -30.53 24.77 -10.09
CA ARG A 268 -29.71 24.19 -11.16
C ARG A 268 -28.20 24.36 -10.90
N ALA A 269 -27.81 25.36 -10.13
CA ALA A 269 -26.43 25.55 -9.70
C ALA A 269 -26.00 24.49 -8.68
N THR A 270 -26.85 24.12 -7.72
CA THR A 270 -26.58 23.06 -6.73
C THR A 270 -26.18 21.72 -7.38
N LYS A 271 -25.28 20.98 -6.73
CA LYS A 271 -24.76 19.68 -7.20
C LYS A 271 -25.08 18.54 -6.22
N VAL A 272 -25.45 17.37 -6.75
CA VAL A 272 -25.89 16.21 -5.97
C VAL A 272 -24.74 15.22 -5.78
N LEU A 273 -24.33 15.01 -4.53
CA LEU A 273 -23.32 14.04 -4.13
C LEU A 273 -23.97 12.80 -3.50
N ALA A 274 -23.94 11.67 -4.22
CA ALA A 274 -24.55 10.43 -3.75
C ALA A 274 -23.67 9.71 -2.70
N ARG A 275 -24.21 9.47 -1.50
CA ARG A 275 -23.54 8.75 -0.41
C ARG A 275 -23.70 7.24 -0.58
N VAL A 276 -22.58 6.55 -0.79
CA VAL A 276 -22.51 5.08 -0.89
C VAL A 276 -22.17 4.53 0.49
N GLU A 277 -23.19 4.00 1.17
CA GLU A 277 -23.11 3.59 2.57
C GLU A 277 -23.56 2.14 2.83
N ASN A 278 -24.09 1.43 1.83
CA ASN A 278 -24.56 0.06 1.98
C ASN A 278 -24.33 -0.83 0.74
N ALA A 279 -24.65 -2.11 0.85
CA ALA A 279 -24.46 -3.09 -0.22
C ALA A 279 -25.43 -2.92 -1.41
N GLU A 280 -26.58 -2.26 -1.24
CA GLU A 280 -27.52 -1.98 -2.35
C GLU A 280 -26.99 -0.85 -3.23
N ALA A 281 -26.47 0.22 -2.62
CA ALA A 281 -25.74 1.29 -3.30
C ALA A 281 -24.48 0.81 -4.05
N LEU A 282 -23.80 -0.25 -3.56
CA LEU A 282 -22.70 -0.89 -4.30
C LEU A 282 -23.18 -1.70 -5.52
N ARG A 283 -24.34 -2.36 -5.45
CA ARG A 283 -24.91 -3.12 -6.58
C ARG A 283 -25.38 -2.19 -7.69
N ASN A 284 -26.03 -1.08 -7.31
CA ASN A 284 -26.62 -0.11 -8.23
C ASN A 284 -25.65 1.05 -8.57
N TYR A 285 -24.37 0.90 -8.22
CA TYR A 285 -23.41 2.01 -8.18
C TYR A 285 -23.21 2.72 -9.53
N ASP A 286 -23.23 2.00 -10.64
CA ASP A 286 -23.02 2.59 -11.96
C ASP A 286 -24.18 3.50 -12.37
N GLU A 287 -25.42 3.12 -12.08
CA GLU A 287 -26.62 3.91 -12.37
C GLU A 287 -26.72 5.15 -11.45
N ILE A 288 -26.32 4.99 -10.19
CA ILE A 288 -26.16 6.09 -9.22
C ILE A 288 -25.10 7.09 -9.72
N LEU A 289 -23.94 6.57 -10.15
CA LEU A 289 -22.82 7.36 -10.65
C LEU A 289 -23.16 8.07 -11.97
N GLU A 290 -24.01 7.46 -12.81
CA GLU A 290 -24.48 8.08 -14.05
C GLU A 290 -25.22 9.39 -13.77
N LEU A 291 -26.19 9.37 -12.85
CA LEU A 291 -27.00 10.54 -12.51
C LEU A 291 -26.33 11.53 -11.55
N ALA A 292 -25.52 11.09 -10.58
CA ALA A 292 -24.98 11.98 -9.56
C ALA A 292 -23.92 12.96 -10.12
N ASP A 293 -23.72 14.13 -9.51
CA ASP A 293 -22.65 15.05 -9.91
C ASP A 293 -21.27 14.57 -9.42
N GLY A 294 -21.29 13.84 -8.29
CA GLY A 294 -20.17 13.17 -7.64
C GLY A 294 -20.67 12.18 -6.58
N VAL A 295 -19.75 11.54 -5.86
CA VAL A 295 -20.05 10.51 -4.84
C VAL A 295 -19.31 10.75 -3.53
N VAL A 296 -19.88 10.27 -2.43
CA VAL A 296 -19.24 10.20 -1.10
C VAL A 296 -19.18 8.74 -0.68
N ILE A 297 -17.99 8.21 -0.41
CA ILE A 297 -17.80 6.83 0.04
C ILE A 297 -17.79 6.82 1.57
N SER A 298 -18.87 6.38 2.22
CA SER A 298 -19.04 6.42 3.69
C SER A 298 -18.53 5.14 4.34
N ARG A 299 -17.23 5.09 4.63
CA ARG A 299 -16.52 3.82 4.88
C ARG A 299 -16.85 3.16 6.22
N GLY A 300 -17.19 3.97 7.23
CA GLY A 300 -17.62 3.50 8.55
C GLY A 300 -19.03 2.90 8.53
N LEU A 301 -19.92 3.43 7.70
CA LEU A 301 -21.27 2.86 7.48
C LEU A 301 -21.23 1.66 6.53
N LEU A 302 -20.57 1.78 5.37
CA LEU A 302 -20.38 0.68 4.43
C LEU A 302 -19.67 -0.51 5.10
N GLY A 303 -18.81 -0.22 6.09
CA GLY A 303 -18.14 -1.21 6.91
C GLY A 303 -19.01 -2.01 7.89
N ARG A 304 -20.29 -1.65 8.05
CA ARG A 304 -21.29 -2.37 8.84
C ARG A 304 -22.20 -3.24 7.96
N GLU A 305 -22.10 -3.06 6.63
CA GLU A 305 -22.92 -3.70 5.60
C GLU A 305 -22.15 -4.73 4.78
N ILE A 306 -20.85 -4.53 4.57
CA ILE A 306 -19.94 -5.50 3.94
C ILE A 306 -18.76 -5.84 4.85
N ARG A 307 -18.24 -7.07 4.70
CA ARG A 307 -17.13 -7.62 5.49
C ARG A 307 -15.93 -6.65 5.57
N PRO A 308 -15.31 -6.43 6.75
CA PRO A 308 -14.19 -5.50 6.90
C PRO A 308 -13.05 -5.73 5.91
N GLU A 309 -12.69 -6.99 5.65
CA GLU A 309 -11.67 -7.40 4.67
C GLU A 309 -11.96 -7.00 3.21
N LYS A 310 -13.18 -6.57 2.87
CA LYS A 310 -13.60 -6.23 1.51
C LYS A 310 -13.70 -4.70 1.27
N VAL A 311 -13.59 -3.87 2.31
CA VAL A 311 -13.88 -2.42 2.16
C VAL A 311 -12.76 -1.63 1.51
N ALA A 312 -11.49 -2.05 1.66
CA ALA A 312 -10.39 -1.47 0.88
C ALA A 312 -10.56 -1.70 -0.64
N LEU A 313 -11.20 -2.81 -1.05
CA LEU A 313 -11.57 -3.05 -2.46
C LEU A 313 -12.74 -2.14 -2.86
N ALA A 314 -13.80 -2.07 -2.05
CA ALA A 314 -14.97 -1.23 -2.33
C ALA A 314 -14.61 0.26 -2.46
N GLN A 315 -13.74 0.79 -1.60
CA GLN A 315 -13.18 2.15 -1.73
C GLN A 315 -12.49 2.32 -3.09
N LYS A 316 -11.51 1.46 -3.42
CA LYS A 316 -10.76 1.56 -4.68
C LYS A 316 -11.68 1.42 -5.91
N TRP A 317 -12.72 0.59 -5.84
CA TRP A 317 -13.70 0.37 -6.90
C TRP A 317 -14.54 1.62 -7.16
N CYS A 318 -15.24 2.14 -6.14
CA CYS A 318 -16.04 3.35 -6.27
C CYS A 318 -15.17 4.55 -6.73
N THR A 319 -14.03 4.79 -6.07
CA THR A 319 -13.12 5.89 -6.43
C THR A 319 -12.64 5.79 -7.86
N THR A 320 -12.29 4.59 -8.34
CA THR A 320 -11.79 4.43 -9.70
C THR A 320 -12.87 4.63 -10.75
N LYS A 321 -14.05 4.04 -10.56
CA LYS A 321 -15.18 4.24 -11.48
C LYS A 321 -15.61 5.72 -11.53
N ALA A 322 -15.64 6.41 -10.39
CA ALA A 322 -15.90 7.85 -10.34
C ALA A 322 -14.86 8.66 -11.13
N ARG A 323 -13.56 8.39 -10.91
CA ARG A 323 -12.47 9.03 -11.67
C ARG A 323 -12.55 8.76 -13.17
N LEU A 324 -12.86 7.53 -13.60
CA LEU A 324 -13.06 7.19 -15.01
C LEU A 324 -14.19 8.03 -15.62
N ALA A 325 -15.32 8.18 -14.92
CA ALA A 325 -16.42 9.05 -15.32
C ALA A 325 -16.16 10.57 -15.12
N GLY A 326 -15.00 11.02 -14.62
CA GLY A 326 -14.76 12.44 -14.31
C GLY A 326 -15.73 13.01 -13.26
N LYS A 327 -16.21 12.14 -12.35
CA LYS A 327 -17.13 12.43 -11.26
C LYS A 327 -16.34 12.69 -9.98
N THR A 328 -16.65 13.79 -9.28
CA THR A 328 -15.97 14.16 -8.04
C THR A 328 -16.18 13.06 -7.00
N VAL A 329 -15.12 12.59 -6.34
CA VAL A 329 -15.20 11.54 -5.32
C VAL A 329 -14.63 12.01 -3.99
N LEU A 330 -15.46 11.92 -2.95
CA LEU A 330 -15.10 12.22 -1.57
C LEU A 330 -15.02 10.91 -0.77
N VAL A 331 -14.06 10.84 0.16
CA VAL A 331 -13.96 9.73 1.12
C VAL A 331 -14.36 10.21 2.51
N SER A 332 -15.28 9.49 3.16
CA SER A 332 -15.88 9.87 4.44
C SER A 332 -15.76 8.77 5.49
N ASP A 333 -15.96 9.21 6.74
CA ASP A 333 -16.12 8.44 7.97
C ASP A 333 -14.84 7.74 8.48
N GLU A 334 -14.65 7.86 9.80
CA GLU A 334 -13.65 7.13 10.60
C GLU A 334 -12.21 7.27 10.04
N VAL A 335 -11.89 8.40 9.41
CA VAL A 335 -10.59 8.67 8.76
C VAL A 335 -9.52 9.01 9.80
N MET A 336 -9.88 9.77 10.84
CA MET A 336 -9.00 10.08 11.97
C MET A 336 -9.80 10.15 13.28
N GLU A 337 -10.67 9.16 13.54
CA GLU A 337 -11.57 9.15 14.71
C GLU A 337 -10.84 9.39 16.04
N SER A 338 -9.61 8.87 16.21
CA SER A 338 -8.83 9.06 17.44
C SER A 338 -8.53 10.55 17.74
N VAL A 339 -8.53 11.42 16.72
CA VAL A 339 -8.31 12.87 16.83
C VAL A 339 -9.47 13.60 17.53
N ILE A 340 -10.64 12.95 17.65
CA ILE A 340 -11.76 13.45 18.47
C ILE A 340 -11.33 13.65 19.93
N SER A 341 -10.40 12.82 20.43
CA SER A 341 -9.97 12.82 21.84
C SER A 341 -8.45 12.90 22.06
N ASN A 342 -7.64 12.83 21.00
CA ASN A 342 -6.17 12.90 21.07
C ASN A 342 -5.64 13.96 20.09
N PRO A 343 -4.57 14.69 20.41
CA PRO A 343 -4.01 15.71 19.51
C PRO A 343 -3.21 15.14 18.32
N ARG A 344 -3.31 13.82 18.04
CA ARG A 344 -2.65 13.13 16.91
C ARG A 344 -3.43 11.86 16.53
N PRO A 345 -3.53 11.53 15.23
CA PRO A 345 -4.07 10.26 14.76
C PRO A 345 -3.13 9.07 15.05
N THR A 346 -3.66 7.86 14.93
CA THR A 346 -2.92 6.60 14.91
C THR A 346 -2.18 6.40 13.58
N ARG A 347 -1.22 5.47 13.53
CA ARG A 347 -0.48 5.14 12.30
C ARG A 347 -1.37 4.50 11.23
N ALA A 348 -2.38 3.73 11.64
CA ALA A 348 -3.37 3.15 10.74
C ALA A 348 -4.19 4.26 10.08
N GLU A 349 -4.74 5.21 10.85
CA GLU A 349 -5.51 6.36 10.33
C GLU A 349 -4.69 7.24 9.37
N MET A 350 -3.44 7.59 9.70
CA MET A 350 -2.57 8.34 8.78
C MET A 350 -2.30 7.59 7.48
N THR A 351 -2.11 6.26 7.55
CA THR A 351 -1.85 5.42 6.37
C THR A 351 -3.11 5.22 5.53
N ASP A 352 -4.27 5.12 6.16
CA ASP A 352 -5.59 5.00 5.54
C ASP A 352 -6.02 6.30 4.83
N ALA A 353 -5.80 7.46 5.45
CA ALA A 353 -5.95 8.77 4.82
C ALA A 353 -5.00 8.92 3.61
N ALA A 354 -3.73 8.57 3.77
CA ALA A 354 -2.73 8.63 2.69
C ALA A 354 -3.10 7.74 1.49
N ASN A 355 -3.58 6.52 1.73
CA ASN A 355 -4.03 5.64 0.65
C ASN A 355 -5.32 6.14 -0.03
N SER A 356 -6.21 6.82 0.70
CA SER A 356 -7.40 7.45 0.12
C SER A 356 -7.06 8.56 -0.88
N VAL A 357 -5.98 9.32 -0.62
CA VAL A 357 -5.44 10.30 -1.59
C VAL A 357 -4.78 9.59 -2.79
N LEU A 358 -4.01 8.51 -2.57
CA LEU A 358 -3.38 7.73 -3.66
C LEU A 358 -4.39 7.04 -4.60
N ASP A 359 -5.53 6.59 -4.06
CA ASP A 359 -6.64 6.06 -4.87
C ASP A 359 -7.28 7.16 -5.74
N GLY A 360 -7.07 8.42 -5.36
CA GLY A 360 -7.53 9.62 -6.06
C GLY A 360 -8.89 10.10 -5.59
N ALA A 361 -9.14 10.12 -4.28
CA ALA A 361 -10.14 11.02 -3.72
C ALA A 361 -9.84 12.47 -4.16
N ASP A 362 -10.87 13.28 -4.39
CA ASP A 362 -10.75 14.74 -4.58
C ASP A 362 -10.71 15.46 -3.23
N ALA A 363 -11.46 14.96 -2.25
CA ALA A 363 -11.46 15.47 -0.88
C ALA A 363 -11.69 14.37 0.17
N ILE A 364 -11.24 14.64 1.40
CA ILE A 364 -11.49 13.81 2.59
C ILE A 364 -12.47 14.56 3.50
N VAL A 365 -13.56 13.89 3.87
CA VAL A 365 -14.59 14.44 4.77
C VAL A 365 -14.22 14.14 6.22
N LEU A 366 -13.76 15.17 6.92
CA LEU A 366 -13.65 15.14 8.38
C LEU A 366 -15.05 15.39 8.98
N ALA A 367 -15.55 14.43 9.74
CA ALA A 367 -16.96 14.39 10.13
C ALA A 367 -17.14 14.68 11.63
N ARG A 368 -16.67 13.79 12.51
CA ARG A 368 -16.75 13.96 13.97
C ARG A 368 -15.51 14.66 14.52
N GLU A 369 -14.39 14.51 13.82
CA GLU A 369 -13.09 15.11 14.07
C GLU A 369 -13.15 16.65 14.13
N THR A 370 -14.01 17.25 13.31
CA THR A 370 -14.24 18.70 13.19
C THR A 370 -15.50 19.18 13.92
N SER A 371 -16.59 18.41 13.91
CA SER A 371 -17.87 18.85 14.48
C SER A 371 -17.98 18.70 16.00
N ILE A 372 -17.31 17.70 16.60
CA ILE A 372 -17.34 17.42 18.05
C ILE A 372 -15.96 17.07 18.63
N GLY A 373 -14.90 17.13 17.82
CA GLY A 373 -13.54 16.78 18.23
C GLY A 373 -12.90 17.83 19.11
N MET A 374 -12.03 17.40 20.03
CA MET A 374 -11.24 18.29 20.88
C MET A 374 -10.09 19.02 20.14
N PHE A 375 -9.76 18.58 18.91
CA PHE A 375 -8.60 19.06 18.15
C PHE A 375 -8.91 19.31 16.65
N PRO A 376 -9.95 20.09 16.30
CA PRO A 376 -10.44 20.23 14.92
C PRO A 376 -9.39 20.83 13.97
N GLU A 377 -8.67 21.87 14.39
CA GLU A 377 -7.55 22.47 13.65
C GLU A 377 -6.43 21.46 13.36
N SER A 378 -6.14 20.60 14.34
CA SER A 378 -5.14 19.53 14.20
C SER A 378 -5.59 18.47 13.19
N ALA A 379 -6.89 18.21 13.07
CA ALA A 379 -7.42 17.29 12.06
C ALA A 379 -7.27 17.86 10.65
N VAL A 380 -7.68 19.12 10.43
CA VAL A 380 -7.60 19.79 9.13
C VAL A 380 -6.15 19.93 8.67
N SER A 381 -5.25 20.41 9.54
CA SER A 381 -3.82 20.54 9.22
C SER A 381 -3.16 19.19 8.89
N THR A 382 -3.40 18.15 9.70
CA THR A 382 -2.79 16.83 9.47
C THR A 382 -3.23 16.20 8.15
N ILE A 383 -4.50 16.32 7.74
CA ILE A 383 -4.94 15.88 6.40
C ILE A 383 -4.25 16.70 5.30
N GLY A 384 -4.12 18.02 5.48
CA GLY A 384 -3.44 18.89 4.53
C GLY A 384 -1.95 18.56 4.36
N ASP A 385 -1.26 18.16 5.44
CA ASP A 385 0.14 17.70 5.38
C ASP A 385 0.24 16.31 4.71
N ILE A 386 -0.63 15.36 5.07
CA ILE A 386 -0.70 14.03 4.45
C ILE A 386 -0.93 14.15 2.95
N ALA A 387 -1.92 14.94 2.51
CA ALA A 387 -2.23 15.10 1.08
C ALA A 387 -1.02 15.67 0.31
N ARG A 388 -0.40 16.75 0.81
CA ARG A 388 0.77 17.37 0.18
C ARG A 388 1.97 16.42 0.08
N ASP A 389 2.29 15.66 1.13
CA ASP A 389 3.41 14.71 1.09
C ASP A 389 3.13 13.46 0.24
N VAL A 390 1.85 13.09 0.06
CA VAL A 390 1.42 11.97 -0.79
C VAL A 390 1.41 12.35 -2.27
N GLU A 391 0.90 13.53 -2.62
CA GLU A 391 0.78 13.98 -4.02
C GLU A 391 2.15 14.13 -4.71
N LEU A 392 3.19 14.48 -3.95
CA LEU A 392 4.60 14.46 -4.40
C LEU A 392 5.10 13.08 -4.86
N GLY A 393 4.39 12.00 -4.53
CA GLY A 393 4.74 10.62 -4.88
C GLY A 393 3.99 10.03 -6.08
N LEU A 394 3.11 10.78 -6.75
CA LEU A 394 2.28 10.29 -7.85
C LEU A 394 3.01 10.27 -9.21
N ASP A 395 3.02 9.12 -9.90
CA ASP A 395 3.44 9.06 -11.30
C ASP A 395 2.28 9.54 -12.20
N THR A 396 2.31 10.83 -12.50
CA THR A 396 1.30 11.52 -13.32
C THR A 396 1.31 11.04 -14.77
N TRP A 397 2.45 10.56 -15.29
CA TRP A 397 2.61 10.09 -16.67
C TRP A 397 2.11 8.66 -16.86
N GLN A 398 2.44 7.76 -15.93
CA GLN A 398 1.86 6.43 -15.86
C GLN A 398 0.35 6.52 -15.64
N GLY A 399 -0.09 7.41 -14.74
CA GLY A 399 -1.49 7.72 -14.46
C GLY A 399 -2.29 8.16 -15.68
N LEU A 400 -1.81 9.19 -16.38
CA LEU A 400 -2.36 9.72 -17.62
C LEU A 400 -2.53 8.62 -18.68
N ARG A 401 -1.48 7.84 -18.94
CA ARG A 401 -1.48 6.73 -19.90
C ARG A 401 -2.46 5.62 -19.50
N TRP A 402 -2.50 5.29 -18.22
CA TRP A 402 -3.35 4.23 -17.70
C TRP A 402 -4.83 4.60 -17.79
N LEU A 403 -5.22 5.81 -17.38
CA LEU A 403 -6.59 6.33 -17.58
C LEU A 403 -6.96 6.39 -19.06
N HIS A 404 -6.08 6.94 -19.92
CA HIS A 404 -6.34 7.05 -21.35
C HIS A 404 -6.59 5.69 -22.03
N ASN A 405 -5.92 4.63 -21.58
CA ASN A 405 -6.13 3.26 -22.06
C ASN A 405 -7.47 2.64 -21.60
N LEU A 406 -8.07 3.12 -20.51
CA LEU A 406 -9.36 2.66 -20.00
C LEU A 406 -10.55 3.50 -20.47
N THR A 407 -10.36 4.81 -20.72
CA THR A 407 -11.38 5.66 -21.33
C THR A 407 -11.87 5.02 -22.65
N PRO A 408 -13.19 4.98 -22.93
CA PRO A 408 -13.76 4.48 -24.19
C PRO A 408 -13.11 5.02 -25.47
N LYS A 409 -13.35 4.30 -26.58
CA LYS A 409 -12.83 4.61 -27.92
C LYS A 409 -13.96 4.44 -28.95
N PRO A 410 -14.28 5.47 -29.78
CA PRO A 410 -13.71 6.81 -29.80
C PRO A 410 -13.95 7.59 -28.50
N MET A 411 -13.06 8.54 -28.19
CA MET A 411 -13.24 9.48 -27.07
C MET A 411 -14.13 10.64 -27.53
N LEU A 412 -14.90 11.22 -26.61
CA LEU A 412 -15.64 12.46 -26.84
C LEU A 412 -14.68 13.63 -27.11
N SER A 413 -15.16 14.67 -27.77
CA SER A 413 -14.34 15.80 -28.24
C SER A 413 -13.59 16.48 -27.09
N LEU A 414 -14.33 16.82 -26.03
CA LEU A 414 -13.81 17.50 -24.84
C LEU A 414 -12.85 16.61 -24.02
N GLU A 415 -13.11 15.30 -23.96
CA GLU A 415 -12.23 14.29 -23.34
C GLU A 415 -10.90 14.17 -24.09
N GLY A 416 -10.94 14.16 -25.43
CA GLY A 416 -9.74 14.16 -26.28
C GLY A 416 -8.91 15.44 -26.16
N VAL A 417 -9.58 16.60 -26.04
CA VAL A 417 -8.95 17.89 -25.75
C VAL A 417 -8.26 17.86 -24.38
N ALA A 418 -8.96 17.42 -23.33
CA ALA A 418 -8.42 17.37 -21.97
C ALA A 418 -7.21 16.44 -21.85
N TYR A 419 -7.29 15.22 -22.41
CA TYR A 419 -6.16 14.30 -22.50
C TYR A 419 -4.96 14.94 -23.23
N SER A 420 -5.20 15.61 -24.36
CA SER A 420 -4.14 16.23 -25.16
C SER A 420 -3.47 17.39 -24.41
N ALA A 421 -4.25 18.22 -23.70
CA ALA A 421 -3.74 19.32 -22.89
C ALA A 421 -2.88 18.82 -21.72
N VAL A 422 -3.33 17.82 -20.96
CA VAL A 422 -2.55 17.23 -19.86
C VAL A 422 -1.31 16.50 -20.38
N SER A 423 -1.42 15.77 -21.49
CA SER A 423 -0.28 15.09 -22.13
C SER A 423 0.79 16.07 -22.61
N ALA A 424 0.38 17.20 -23.22
CA ALA A 424 1.30 18.28 -23.59
C ALA A 424 1.93 18.93 -22.34
N ALA A 425 1.14 19.23 -21.30
CA ALA A 425 1.64 19.87 -20.09
C ALA A 425 2.70 19.02 -19.35
N VAL A 426 2.44 17.70 -19.18
CA VAL A 426 3.41 16.77 -18.60
C VAL A 426 4.62 16.59 -19.54
N GLY A 427 4.39 16.43 -20.84
CA GLY A 427 5.46 16.26 -21.84
C GLY A 427 6.41 17.46 -21.97
N MET A 428 5.92 18.68 -21.74
CA MET A 428 6.73 19.90 -21.69
C MET A 428 7.32 20.20 -20.30
N SER A 429 6.92 19.46 -19.25
CA SER A 429 7.18 19.84 -17.84
C SER A 429 6.73 21.27 -17.52
N ALA A 430 5.51 21.62 -17.96
CA ALA A 430 4.87 22.89 -17.62
C ALA A 430 4.73 23.05 -16.09
N CYS A 431 4.72 24.30 -15.59
CA CYS A 431 4.58 24.61 -14.17
C CYS A 431 3.14 24.94 -13.73
N LEU A 432 2.25 25.19 -14.68
CA LEU A 432 0.90 25.70 -14.49
C LEU A 432 0.03 25.29 -15.69
N MET A 433 -1.25 25.01 -15.46
CA MET A 433 -2.28 24.96 -16.50
C MET A 433 -3.29 26.08 -16.23
N GLY A 434 -3.94 26.58 -17.29
CA GLY A 434 -5.03 27.55 -17.19
C GLY A 434 -6.15 27.19 -18.14
N ILE A 435 -7.40 27.37 -17.70
CA ILE A 435 -8.60 27.17 -18.51
C ILE A 435 -9.61 28.30 -18.22
N THR A 436 -10.18 28.86 -19.28
CA THR A 436 -11.33 29.77 -19.24
C THR A 436 -12.60 28.98 -19.55
N THR A 437 -13.58 28.96 -18.65
CA THR A 437 -14.84 28.22 -18.86
C THR A 437 -15.95 28.74 -17.95
N ASN A 438 -17.19 28.64 -18.43
CA ASN A 438 -18.40 28.92 -17.65
C ASN A 438 -19.12 27.61 -17.25
N SER A 439 -18.39 26.49 -17.27
CA SER A 439 -18.83 25.16 -16.85
C SER A 439 -17.75 24.50 -16.01
N ILE A 440 -18.15 23.68 -15.03
CA ILE A 440 -17.16 22.90 -14.25
C ILE A 440 -16.67 21.64 -15.02
N VAL A 441 -17.35 21.25 -16.11
CA VAL A 441 -17.07 19.99 -16.83
C VAL A 441 -15.69 19.98 -17.52
N PRO A 442 -15.26 21.01 -18.29
CA PRO A 442 -13.93 21.00 -18.91
C PRO A 442 -12.80 20.92 -17.88
N ALA A 443 -12.90 21.67 -16.77
CA ALA A 443 -11.91 21.66 -15.71
C ALA A 443 -11.86 20.30 -14.96
N ARG A 444 -13.01 19.67 -14.74
CA ARG A 444 -13.10 18.29 -14.20
C ARG A 444 -12.41 17.27 -15.10
N LEU A 445 -12.54 17.38 -16.42
CA LEU A 445 -11.88 16.46 -17.35
C LEU A 445 -10.36 16.67 -17.39
N LEU A 446 -9.84 17.87 -17.09
CA LEU A 446 -8.41 18.06 -16.81
C LEU A 446 -7.98 17.42 -15.48
N SER A 447 -8.72 17.68 -14.39
CA SER A 447 -8.44 17.14 -13.05
C SER A 447 -8.51 15.59 -12.99
N LYS A 448 -9.41 14.96 -13.75
CA LYS A 448 -9.53 13.50 -13.93
C LYS A 448 -8.19 12.82 -14.18
N TYR A 449 -7.36 13.41 -15.05
CA TYR A 449 -6.04 12.88 -15.41
C TYR A 449 -4.94 13.15 -14.38
N ARG A 450 -5.24 13.91 -13.31
CA ARG A 450 -4.34 14.26 -12.21
C ARG A 450 -2.96 14.76 -12.68
N PRO A 451 -2.90 15.89 -13.44
CA PRO A 451 -1.63 16.56 -13.71
C PRO A 451 -0.95 16.97 -12.39
N GLY A 452 0.37 16.81 -12.32
CA GLY A 452 1.17 17.15 -11.12
C GLY A 452 1.40 18.66 -10.93
N ILE A 453 0.49 19.50 -11.42
CA ILE A 453 0.58 20.95 -11.45
C ILE A 453 -0.80 21.60 -11.29
N PRO A 454 -0.88 22.80 -10.68
CA PRO A 454 -2.14 23.52 -10.50
C PRO A 454 -2.80 23.87 -11.85
N ILE A 455 -4.13 23.74 -11.89
CA ILE A 455 -5.00 24.18 -12.98
C ILE A 455 -5.77 25.42 -12.50
N ILE A 456 -5.47 26.58 -13.07
CA ILE A 456 -6.25 27.80 -12.83
C ILE A 456 -7.56 27.73 -13.61
N VAL A 457 -8.70 27.77 -12.92
CA VAL A 457 -10.04 27.79 -13.51
C VAL A 457 -10.54 29.22 -13.50
N ALA A 458 -10.31 29.94 -14.60
CA ALA A 458 -10.77 31.30 -14.79
C ALA A 458 -12.23 31.31 -15.28
N THR A 459 -13.11 32.00 -14.55
CA THR A 459 -14.55 31.99 -14.82
C THR A 459 -15.20 33.29 -14.36
N THR A 460 -16.30 33.68 -15.01
CA THR A 460 -17.17 34.75 -14.51
C THR A 460 -18.31 34.22 -13.62
N ASP A 461 -18.58 32.91 -13.61
CA ASP A 461 -19.62 32.32 -12.75
C ASP A 461 -19.08 31.96 -11.33
N PRO A 462 -19.55 32.62 -10.26
CA PRO A 462 -19.15 32.28 -8.90
C PRO A 462 -19.55 30.87 -8.46
N ASN A 463 -20.54 30.24 -9.11
CA ASN A 463 -20.89 28.86 -8.82
C ASN A 463 -19.81 27.90 -9.36
N VAL A 464 -19.31 28.11 -10.59
CA VAL A 464 -18.18 27.35 -11.17
C VAL A 464 -16.92 27.54 -10.33
N ALA A 465 -16.65 28.76 -9.86
CA ALA A 465 -15.53 29.04 -8.95
C ALA A 465 -15.65 28.27 -7.62
N ALA A 466 -16.85 28.24 -7.03
CA ALA A 466 -17.12 27.46 -5.81
C ALA A 466 -16.99 25.94 -6.06
N HIS A 467 -17.52 25.42 -7.18
CA HIS A 467 -17.41 23.99 -7.51
C HIS A 467 -15.97 23.55 -7.79
N ALA A 468 -15.15 24.41 -8.41
CA ALA A 468 -13.73 24.14 -8.62
C ALA A 468 -12.97 23.96 -7.30
N SER A 469 -13.36 24.66 -6.24
CA SER A 469 -12.69 24.64 -4.93
C SER A 469 -12.69 23.28 -4.22
N LEU A 470 -13.57 22.35 -4.61
CA LEU A 470 -13.69 21.00 -4.02
C LEU A 470 -12.91 19.92 -4.81
N ILE A 471 -12.43 20.25 -6.01
CA ILE A 471 -11.94 19.26 -6.97
C ILE A 471 -10.42 19.34 -7.07
N HIS A 472 -9.72 18.22 -6.92
CA HIS A 472 -8.27 18.21 -6.77
C HIS A 472 -7.55 18.93 -7.92
N GLY A 473 -6.54 19.72 -7.55
CA GLY A 473 -5.67 20.44 -8.50
C GLY A 473 -6.31 21.65 -9.18
N LEU A 474 -7.61 21.91 -8.97
CA LEU A 474 -8.29 23.09 -9.49
C LEU A 474 -8.16 24.26 -8.51
N PHE A 475 -7.82 25.44 -9.04
CA PHE A 475 -7.71 26.69 -8.29
C PHE A 475 -8.56 27.75 -9.00
N PRO A 476 -9.70 28.19 -8.42
CA PRO A 476 -10.57 29.14 -9.09
C PRO A 476 -9.95 30.55 -9.14
N LEU A 477 -10.08 31.18 -10.31
CA LEU A 477 -9.84 32.60 -10.51
C LEU A 477 -11.15 33.26 -10.95
N GLN A 478 -11.86 33.85 -10.00
CA GLN A 478 -13.05 34.64 -10.30
C GLN A 478 -12.64 35.88 -11.09
N LEU A 479 -13.10 35.98 -12.33
CA LEU A 479 -12.96 37.16 -13.16
C LEU A 479 -14.06 38.17 -12.85
N GLU A 480 -13.72 39.46 -12.95
CA GLU A 480 -14.71 40.53 -13.07
C GLU A 480 -15.36 40.48 -14.46
N SER A 481 -16.59 40.99 -14.59
CA SER A 481 -17.33 40.92 -15.86
C SER A 481 -16.65 41.78 -16.93
N ALA A 482 -16.04 41.13 -17.92
CA ALA A 482 -15.63 41.77 -19.17
C ALA A 482 -16.85 42.40 -19.88
N ALA A 483 -16.59 43.40 -20.73
CA ALA A 483 -17.63 44.00 -21.57
C ALA A 483 -18.06 43.02 -22.68
N PRO A 484 -19.33 43.01 -23.14
CA PRO A 484 -19.86 41.97 -24.04
C PRO A 484 -19.22 41.85 -25.43
N GLU A 485 -18.31 42.75 -25.80
CA GLU A 485 -17.64 42.78 -27.11
C GLU A 485 -16.27 42.06 -27.10
N GLU A 486 -15.68 41.82 -25.93
CA GLU A 486 -14.44 41.04 -25.78
C GLU A 486 -14.76 39.63 -25.25
N GLY A 487 -14.78 38.65 -26.15
CA GLY A 487 -15.00 37.25 -25.79
C GLY A 487 -13.85 36.69 -24.93
N LEU A 488 -14.18 35.74 -24.05
CA LEU A 488 -13.27 35.10 -23.06
C LEU A 488 -11.97 34.48 -23.64
N THR A 489 -11.81 34.45 -24.97
CA THR A 489 -10.68 33.87 -25.69
C THR A 489 -9.47 34.79 -25.88
N GLN A 490 -9.56 36.10 -25.55
CA GLN A 490 -8.39 36.98 -25.44
C GLN A 490 -8.52 38.00 -24.30
N PRO A 491 -7.49 38.23 -23.46
CA PRO A 491 -6.35 37.35 -23.19
C PRO A 491 -6.02 37.21 -21.69
N MET A 492 -6.12 35.99 -21.15
CA MET A 492 -5.51 35.60 -19.86
C MET A 492 -3.96 35.70 -19.88
N ILE A 493 -3.35 35.79 -21.05
CA ILE A 493 -1.92 35.99 -21.27
C ILE A 493 -1.75 37.09 -22.30
N SER A 494 -1.39 38.31 -21.86
CA SER A 494 -0.79 39.28 -22.78
C SER A 494 0.68 38.89 -22.99
N GLU A 495 1.10 38.73 -24.25
CA GLU A 495 2.49 38.35 -24.60
C GLU A 495 3.53 39.36 -24.07
N SER A 496 3.10 40.56 -23.69
CA SER A 496 3.92 41.63 -23.12
C SER A 496 4.17 41.55 -21.61
N GLN A 497 3.55 40.61 -20.88
CA GLN A 497 3.63 40.54 -19.41
C GLN A 497 4.15 39.21 -18.83
N ILE A 498 4.33 38.17 -19.65
CA ILE A 498 4.71 36.83 -19.16
C ILE A 498 5.96 36.32 -19.90
N ASP A 499 7.11 36.34 -19.20
CA ASP A 499 8.40 35.82 -19.68
C ASP A 499 8.46 34.27 -19.57
N MET A 500 7.56 33.58 -20.27
CA MET A 500 7.55 32.11 -20.39
C MET A 500 7.98 31.69 -21.80
N GLN A 501 8.97 30.80 -21.87
CA GLN A 501 9.64 30.42 -23.12
C GLN A 501 8.76 29.63 -24.10
N TYR A 502 7.69 28.99 -23.62
CA TYR A 502 6.78 28.17 -24.43
C TYR A 502 5.34 28.28 -23.92
N VAL A 503 4.41 28.54 -24.82
CA VAL A 503 2.95 28.51 -24.57
C VAL A 503 2.31 27.56 -25.58
N THR A 504 1.56 26.57 -25.11
CA THR A 504 0.74 25.70 -25.96
C THR A 504 -0.73 25.93 -25.64
N MET A 505 -1.46 26.47 -26.62
CA MET A 505 -2.90 26.68 -26.52
C MET A 505 -3.64 25.49 -27.14
N VAL A 506 -4.54 24.87 -26.39
CA VAL A 506 -5.44 23.82 -26.89
C VAL A 506 -6.87 24.37 -26.82
N VAL A 507 -7.55 24.46 -27.96
CA VAL A 507 -8.90 25.03 -28.07
C VAL A 507 -9.90 23.91 -28.36
N GLY A 508 -11.02 23.92 -27.66
CA GLY A 508 -12.20 23.08 -27.92
C GLY A 508 -13.46 23.94 -27.88
N ASP A 509 -14.51 23.50 -28.56
CA ASP A 509 -15.81 24.17 -28.56
C ASP A 509 -16.68 23.64 -27.41
N GLU A 510 -17.11 24.52 -26.51
CA GLU A 510 -17.96 24.21 -25.35
C GLU A 510 -19.44 24.04 -25.74
N ALA A 511 -19.87 24.55 -26.91
CA ALA A 511 -21.24 24.47 -27.38
C ALA A 511 -21.58 23.18 -28.14
N ALA A 512 -20.57 22.34 -28.46
CA ALA A 512 -20.73 21.18 -29.34
C ALA A 512 -21.13 19.88 -28.63
N ASP A 513 -20.78 19.72 -27.35
CA ASP A 513 -20.99 18.48 -26.58
C ASP A 513 -21.59 18.79 -25.19
N VAL A 514 -22.88 18.47 -24.99
CA VAL A 514 -23.40 18.18 -23.63
C VAL A 514 -22.88 16.79 -23.25
N SER A 515 -21.57 16.72 -22.93
CA SER A 515 -20.85 15.45 -22.85
C SER A 515 -21.40 14.58 -21.74
N THR A 516 -22.02 13.45 -22.11
CA THR A 516 -22.23 12.35 -21.16
C THR A 516 -20.86 11.87 -20.66
N PRO A 517 -20.74 11.46 -19.38
CA PRO A 517 -19.48 10.96 -18.86
C PRO A 517 -18.96 9.74 -19.64
N SER A 518 -17.64 9.61 -19.72
CA SER A 518 -16.98 8.48 -20.38
C SER A 518 -16.88 7.28 -19.42
N PHE A 519 -17.97 6.52 -19.31
CA PHE A 519 -18.06 5.34 -18.44
C PHE A 519 -17.16 4.19 -18.90
N TYR A 520 -16.83 3.27 -18.00
CA TYR A 520 -16.04 2.07 -18.28
C TYR A 520 -16.93 0.83 -18.13
N ASP A 521 -17.36 0.29 -19.27
CA ASP A 521 -18.35 -0.80 -19.36
C ASP A 521 -17.74 -2.21 -19.11
N GLY A 522 -16.57 -2.29 -18.49
CA GLY A 522 -15.88 -3.55 -18.21
C GLY A 522 -16.17 -4.09 -16.82
N ASP A 523 -16.49 -5.39 -16.71
CA ASP A 523 -16.80 -6.08 -15.45
C ASP A 523 -15.72 -5.87 -14.37
N GLU A 524 -14.45 -5.94 -14.78
CA GLU A 524 -13.28 -5.83 -13.90
C GLU A 524 -12.73 -4.41 -13.87
N THR A 525 -12.98 -3.67 -12.78
CA THR A 525 -12.35 -2.37 -12.56
C THR A 525 -10.88 -2.56 -12.19
N ILE A 526 -9.99 -2.25 -13.13
CA ILE A 526 -8.58 -1.99 -12.83
C ILE A 526 -8.49 -0.63 -12.13
N SER A 527 -7.57 -0.46 -11.17
CA SER A 527 -7.30 0.80 -10.47
C SER A 527 -5.83 1.23 -10.53
N TYR A 528 -5.60 2.53 -10.31
CA TYR A 528 -4.33 3.25 -10.44
C TYR A 528 -3.17 2.58 -9.69
N SER A 529 -3.43 2.04 -8.49
CA SER A 529 -2.43 1.38 -7.62
C SER A 529 -2.16 -0.09 -7.99
N SER A 530 -2.24 -0.45 -9.28
CA SER A 530 -2.03 -1.81 -9.82
C SER A 530 -2.96 -2.88 -9.25
N THR A 531 -4.20 -2.51 -8.96
CA THR A 531 -5.24 -3.42 -8.48
C THR A 531 -6.30 -3.68 -9.57
N LYS A 532 -7.04 -4.79 -9.47
CA LYS A 532 -8.06 -5.25 -10.43
C LYS A 532 -9.07 -6.15 -9.72
N PHE A 533 -10.34 -5.77 -9.71
CA PHE A 533 -11.42 -6.47 -9.03
C PHE A 533 -12.77 -6.12 -9.65
N ASP A 534 -13.78 -6.95 -9.38
CA ASP A 534 -15.19 -6.77 -9.77
C ASP A 534 -16.09 -6.71 -8.53
N LEU A 535 -17.41 -6.52 -8.73
CA LEU A 535 -18.37 -6.52 -7.62
C LEU A 535 -18.45 -7.90 -6.92
N ALA A 536 -18.28 -9.00 -7.66
CA ALA A 536 -18.23 -10.34 -7.08
C ALA A 536 -17.06 -10.47 -6.09
N SER A 537 -15.88 -9.96 -6.43
CA SER A 537 -14.69 -9.91 -5.56
C SER A 537 -14.89 -9.07 -4.31
N ILE A 538 -15.87 -8.15 -4.27
CA ILE A 538 -16.22 -7.34 -3.09
C ILE A 538 -17.27 -8.07 -2.21
N MET A 539 -18.23 -8.76 -2.82
CA MET A 539 -19.33 -9.40 -2.11
C MET A 539 -19.00 -10.84 -1.65
N GLU A 540 -18.40 -11.66 -2.51
CA GLU A 540 -18.12 -13.07 -2.27
C GLU A 540 -16.88 -13.32 -1.38
N GLU A 541 -16.79 -14.53 -0.84
CA GLU A 541 -15.63 -14.95 -0.04
C GLU A 541 -14.42 -15.29 -0.92
N SER A 542 -13.23 -14.98 -0.40
CA SER A 542 -11.99 -15.28 -1.10
C SER A 542 -11.78 -16.78 -1.26
N ARG A 543 -11.45 -17.20 -2.48
CA ARG A 543 -11.12 -18.60 -2.83
C ARG A 543 -9.64 -18.79 -3.19
N MET A 544 -8.85 -17.71 -3.13
CA MET A 544 -7.42 -17.72 -3.48
C MET A 544 -6.52 -18.12 -2.28
N PRO A 545 -5.57 -19.07 -2.46
CA PRO A 545 -4.61 -19.42 -1.41
C PRO A 545 -3.63 -18.27 -1.11
N ARG A 546 -3.74 -17.66 0.09
CA ARG A 546 -2.91 -16.52 0.56
C ARG A 546 -1.41 -16.69 0.31
N LYS A 547 -0.79 -15.68 -0.32
CA LYS A 547 0.63 -15.62 -0.71
C LYS A 547 1.46 -14.79 0.26
N THR A 548 0.93 -13.66 0.72
CA THR A 548 1.53 -12.74 1.69
C THR A 548 1.57 -13.41 3.05
N LYS A 549 2.72 -13.37 3.72
CA LYS A 549 3.02 -14.18 4.89
C LYS A 549 2.60 -13.51 6.20
N ILE A 550 2.31 -14.30 7.22
CA ILE A 550 2.04 -13.79 8.57
C ILE A 550 3.15 -14.24 9.51
N VAL A 551 3.82 -13.26 10.12
CA VAL A 551 4.78 -13.46 11.21
C VAL A 551 4.07 -13.21 12.54
N CYS A 552 4.10 -14.17 13.46
CA CYS A 552 3.46 -14.06 14.77
C CYS A 552 4.50 -13.95 15.89
N THR A 553 4.34 -12.99 16.80
CA THR A 553 5.24 -12.83 17.95
C THR A 553 4.82 -13.76 19.08
N ILE A 554 5.67 -14.74 19.40
CA ILE A 554 5.36 -15.82 20.34
C ILE A 554 5.55 -15.37 21.79
N GLY A 555 4.46 -15.02 22.45
CA GLY A 555 4.42 -14.55 23.84
C GLY A 555 3.54 -15.41 24.76
N PRO A 556 3.42 -15.05 26.05
CA PRO A 556 2.78 -15.90 27.07
C PRO A 556 1.35 -16.38 26.75
N ARG A 557 0.61 -15.68 25.87
CA ARG A 557 -0.72 -16.11 25.40
C ARG A 557 -0.71 -17.28 24.41
N CYS A 558 0.45 -17.63 23.84
CA CYS A 558 0.62 -18.69 22.85
C CYS A 558 1.86 -19.58 23.11
N TRP A 559 2.37 -19.64 24.35
CA TRP A 559 3.50 -20.50 24.75
C TRP A 559 3.14 -21.98 25.01
N SER A 560 1.86 -22.36 24.94
CA SER A 560 1.41 -23.74 24.98
C SER A 560 1.41 -24.37 23.58
N GLU A 561 1.56 -25.69 23.49
CA GLU A 561 1.45 -26.40 22.20
C GLU A 561 0.11 -26.15 21.51
N GLU A 562 -0.99 -26.13 22.26
CA GLU A 562 -2.33 -25.79 21.76
C GLU A 562 -2.39 -24.36 21.19
N GLY A 563 -1.71 -23.41 21.82
CA GLY A 563 -1.62 -22.02 21.35
C GLY A 563 -0.84 -21.93 20.04
N ILE A 564 0.30 -22.62 19.94
CA ILE A 564 1.12 -22.72 18.73
C ILE A 564 0.33 -23.40 17.60
N GLU A 565 -0.35 -24.50 17.91
CA GLU A 565 -1.17 -25.27 16.97
C GLU A 565 -2.29 -24.40 16.39
N LYS A 566 -3.04 -23.68 17.25
CA LYS A 566 -4.07 -22.73 16.80
C LYS A 566 -3.51 -21.57 15.97
N LEU A 567 -2.28 -21.10 16.22
CA LEU A 567 -1.63 -20.08 15.38
C LEU A 567 -1.28 -20.64 13.98
N LEU A 568 -0.75 -21.86 13.89
CA LEU A 568 -0.45 -22.53 12.61
C LEU A 568 -1.73 -22.75 11.80
N ASP A 569 -2.76 -23.34 12.42
CA ASP A 569 -4.03 -23.65 11.78
C ASP A 569 -4.78 -22.37 11.34
N SER A 570 -4.54 -21.23 12.01
CA SER A 570 -5.06 -19.92 11.61
C SER A 570 -4.23 -19.23 10.51
N GLY A 571 -3.03 -19.74 10.16
CA GLY A 571 -2.20 -19.25 9.07
C GLY A 571 -0.84 -18.63 9.43
N MET A 572 -0.24 -18.94 10.57
CA MET A 572 1.14 -18.50 10.88
C MET A 572 2.16 -19.15 9.92
N ASP A 573 2.86 -18.34 9.11
CA ASP A 573 3.98 -18.81 8.26
C ASP A 573 5.34 -18.73 9.00
N MET A 574 5.48 -17.84 9.99
CA MET A 574 6.72 -17.63 10.75
C MET A 574 6.45 -17.33 12.22
N ALA A 575 7.20 -17.99 13.11
CA ALA A 575 7.25 -17.68 14.52
C ALA A 575 8.40 -16.67 14.81
N LYS A 576 8.06 -15.52 15.40
CA LYS A 576 9.03 -14.54 15.91
C LYS A 576 9.23 -14.75 17.42
N ILE A 577 10.48 -14.99 17.82
CA ILE A 577 10.95 -14.84 19.20
C ILE A 577 11.53 -13.42 19.37
N ASP A 578 11.29 -12.78 20.51
CA ASP A 578 11.65 -11.39 20.77
C ASP A 578 12.49 -11.29 22.06
N PHE A 579 13.80 -11.05 21.93
CA PHE A 579 14.72 -10.97 23.08
C PHE A 579 14.57 -9.68 23.91
N GLY A 580 13.64 -8.80 23.53
CA GLY A 580 13.10 -7.78 24.43
C GLY A 580 12.21 -8.35 25.54
N MET A 581 11.69 -9.59 25.39
CA MET A 581 10.60 -10.15 26.21
C MET A 581 10.83 -11.60 26.68
N GLY A 582 11.82 -11.81 27.54
CA GLY A 582 12.04 -13.09 28.22
C GLY A 582 13.50 -13.32 28.58
N SER A 583 13.82 -14.54 29.02
CA SER A 583 15.19 -15.06 29.09
C SER A 583 15.41 -16.15 28.05
N HIS A 584 16.68 -16.46 27.74
CA HIS A 584 17.05 -17.59 26.88
C HIS A 584 16.48 -18.93 27.38
N ALA A 585 16.27 -19.09 28.69
CA ALA A 585 15.66 -20.30 29.26
C ALA A 585 14.17 -20.39 28.88
N ASP A 586 13.40 -19.31 29.07
CA ASP A 586 11.98 -19.26 28.68
C ASP A 586 11.82 -19.51 27.17
N HIS A 587 12.69 -18.91 26.36
CA HIS A 587 12.68 -19.08 24.91
C HIS A 587 13.07 -20.50 24.48
N GLN A 588 14.00 -21.17 25.17
CA GLN A 588 14.41 -22.55 24.84
C GLN A 588 13.23 -23.53 25.00
N ASP A 589 12.51 -23.44 26.11
CA ASP A 589 11.30 -24.22 26.39
C ASP A 589 10.22 -24.04 25.31
N VAL A 590 9.99 -22.78 24.91
CA VAL A 590 9.03 -22.41 23.87
C VAL A 590 9.47 -22.89 22.49
N LEU A 591 10.77 -22.81 22.17
CA LEU A 591 11.35 -23.31 20.92
C LEU A 591 11.28 -24.83 20.79
N GLN A 592 11.39 -25.57 21.90
CA GLN A 592 11.19 -27.02 21.91
C GLN A 592 9.73 -27.36 21.56
N ARG A 593 8.75 -26.70 22.19
CA ARG A 593 7.32 -26.88 21.90
C ARG A 593 6.97 -26.51 20.46
N LEU A 594 7.47 -25.36 19.98
CA LEU A 594 7.31 -24.92 18.58
C LEU A 594 7.75 -26.04 17.61
N ARG A 595 8.94 -26.61 17.81
CA ARG A 595 9.46 -27.69 16.98
C ARG A 595 8.61 -28.96 17.03
N GLN A 596 8.16 -29.37 18.22
CA GLN A 596 7.30 -30.55 18.39
C GLN A 596 5.94 -30.38 17.66
N VAL A 597 5.34 -29.19 17.71
CA VAL A 597 4.10 -28.90 16.95
C VAL A 597 4.39 -28.82 15.45
N PHE A 598 5.50 -28.23 15.03
CA PHE A 598 5.88 -28.15 13.61
C PHE A 598 6.08 -29.54 13.00
N GLU A 599 6.79 -30.43 13.70
CA GLU A 599 6.98 -31.83 13.31
C GLU A 599 5.64 -32.59 13.28
N ARG A 600 4.81 -32.46 14.33
CA ARG A 600 3.46 -33.06 14.38
C ARG A 600 2.54 -32.64 13.22
N LYS A 601 2.64 -31.38 12.78
CA LYS A 601 1.83 -30.81 11.68
C LYS A 601 2.46 -30.99 10.29
N GLY A 602 3.70 -31.50 10.19
CA GLY A 602 4.48 -31.48 8.94
C GLY A 602 4.78 -30.06 8.44
N SER A 603 4.80 -29.08 9.33
CA SER A 603 4.92 -27.66 8.99
C SER A 603 6.37 -27.22 8.78
N HIS A 604 6.61 -26.46 7.72
CA HIS A 604 7.86 -25.76 7.46
C HIS A 604 7.77 -24.27 7.85
N CYS A 605 7.11 -23.98 8.97
CA CYS A 605 7.10 -22.64 9.57
C CYS A 605 8.53 -22.22 9.96
N ALA A 606 8.92 -20.99 9.63
CA ALA A 606 10.24 -20.45 9.90
C ALA A 606 10.36 -19.87 11.33
N VAL A 607 11.55 -19.91 11.91
CA VAL A 607 11.86 -19.25 13.19
C VAL A 607 12.71 -18.01 12.95
N MET A 608 12.18 -16.84 13.30
CA MET A 608 12.92 -15.58 13.36
C MET A 608 13.20 -15.20 14.81
N MET A 609 14.41 -14.73 15.10
CA MET A 609 14.79 -14.21 16.41
C MET A 609 15.15 -12.73 16.29
N ASP A 610 14.39 -11.87 16.98
CA ASP A 610 14.57 -10.42 16.96
C ASP A 610 15.50 -9.98 18.08
N LEU A 611 16.65 -9.40 17.72
CA LEU A 611 17.62 -8.92 18.68
C LEU A 611 17.07 -7.71 19.42
N LYS A 612 17.54 -7.55 20.66
CA LYS A 612 17.14 -6.45 21.54
C LYS A 612 17.72 -5.10 21.09
N GLY A 613 18.96 -5.11 20.63
CA GLY A 613 19.70 -3.94 20.17
C GLY A 613 20.08 -2.97 21.28
N ARG A 614 20.85 -1.94 20.89
CA ARG A 614 21.25 -0.85 21.81
C ARG A 614 20.15 0.20 21.93
N GLU A 615 19.59 0.32 23.13
CA GLU A 615 18.57 1.32 23.44
C GLU A 615 19.11 2.47 24.28
N ILE A 616 18.73 3.71 23.94
CA ILE A 616 18.99 4.89 24.77
C ILE A 616 17.90 4.99 25.83
N ARG A 617 18.28 5.17 27.09
CA ARG A 617 17.37 5.20 28.24
C ARG A 617 17.74 6.29 29.23
N THR A 618 16.76 6.80 29.99
CA THR A 618 17.02 7.62 31.17
C THR A 618 17.70 6.81 32.28
N ALA A 619 18.35 7.49 33.21
CA ALA A 619 18.98 6.87 34.38
C ALA A 619 17.95 6.49 35.47
N MET A 620 18.45 6.12 36.65
CA MET A 620 17.66 5.99 37.87
C MET A 620 17.22 7.38 38.39
N LEU A 621 16.28 7.43 39.32
CA LEU A 621 15.79 8.67 39.93
C LEU A 621 15.98 8.60 41.45
N LYS A 622 16.36 9.73 42.06
CA LYS A 622 16.78 9.80 43.47
C LYS A 622 15.77 9.21 44.44
N GLY A 623 16.14 8.13 45.12
CA GLY A 623 15.25 7.39 46.01
C GLY A 623 14.05 6.75 45.30
N HIS A 624 14.20 6.39 44.02
CA HIS A 624 13.22 5.75 43.13
C HIS A 624 11.88 6.49 42.95
N LYS A 625 11.86 7.80 43.20
CA LYS A 625 10.64 8.64 43.09
C LYS A 625 10.48 9.21 41.68
N ARG A 626 9.27 9.11 41.14
CA ARG A 626 8.90 9.69 39.84
C ARG A 626 8.94 11.22 39.90
N VAL A 627 9.70 11.85 39.01
CA VAL A 627 9.79 13.31 38.88
C VAL A 627 8.68 13.80 37.96
N PHE A 628 7.99 14.89 38.32
CA PHE A 628 7.02 15.55 37.44
C PHE A 628 7.70 16.69 36.68
N LEU A 629 7.80 16.55 35.36
CA LEU A 629 8.32 17.58 34.47
C LEU A 629 7.16 18.44 34.00
N LYS A 630 7.21 19.75 34.28
CA LYS A 630 6.21 20.72 33.81
C LYS A 630 6.55 21.18 32.39
N GLU A 631 5.53 21.59 31.64
CA GLU A 631 5.73 22.23 30.34
C GLU A 631 6.37 23.62 30.50
N GLY A 632 7.18 24.04 29.52
CA GLY A 632 7.97 25.28 29.58
C GLY A 632 9.15 25.25 30.56
N GLN A 633 9.29 24.18 31.37
CA GLN A 633 10.36 24.04 32.36
C GLN A 633 11.72 23.79 31.68
N GLU A 634 12.80 24.39 32.19
CA GLU A 634 14.17 23.98 31.83
C GLU A 634 14.61 22.71 32.57
N VAL A 635 15.49 21.93 31.94
CA VAL A 635 16.05 20.68 32.43
C VAL A 635 17.48 20.50 31.92
N VAL A 636 18.35 19.86 32.73
CA VAL A 636 19.70 19.46 32.32
C VAL A 636 19.72 17.95 32.06
N LEU A 637 20.23 17.56 30.89
CA LEU A 637 20.41 16.18 30.48
C LEU A 637 21.90 15.83 30.52
N VAL A 638 22.25 14.79 31.29
CA VAL A 638 23.63 14.37 31.53
C VAL A 638 23.94 13.06 30.82
N ALA A 639 25.00 13.01 30.01
CA ALA A 639 25.43 11.85 29.25
C ALA A 639 26.22 10.86 30.14
N VAL A 640 25.51 10.04 30.92
CA VAL A 640 26.09 9.15 31.94
C VAL A 640 26.54 7.78 31.41
N GLY A 641 26.23 7.45 30.16
CA GLY A 641 26.72 6.24 29.51
C GLY A 641 26.27 4.96 30.23
N GLY A 642 27.24 4.06 30.49
CA GLY A 642 27.00 2.79 31.19
C GLY A 642 26.55 2.94 32.65
N GLU A 643 26.84 4.07 33.29
CA GLU A 643 26.51 4.31 34.71
C GLU A 643 25.04 4.69 34.95
N TYR A 644 24.19 4.67 33.92
CA TYR A 644 22.75 5.01 34.02
C TYR A 644 21.95 4.16 35.03
N THR A 645 22.48 3.01 35.46
CA THR A 645 21.88 2.16 36.50
C THR A 645 22.33 2.49 37.93
N SER A 646 23.41 3.26 38.10
CA SER A 646 23.95 3.70 39.39
C SER A 646 23.84 5.22 39.62
N TRP A 647 23.69 6.00 38.55
CA TRP A 647 23.52 7.45 38.59
C TRP A 647 22.05 7.82 38.86
N GLU A 648 21.80 8.72 39.83
CA GLU A 648 20.47 9.15 40.23
C GLU A 648 20.13 10.58 39.76
N GLY A 649 19.05 10.73 38.98
CA GLY A 649 18.50 12.04 38.63
C GLY A 649 17.64 12.64 39.73
N SER A 650 17.74 13.95 39.93
CA SER A 650 16.97 14.67 40.95
C SER A 650 16.56 16.07 40.52
N VAL A 651 15.50 16.57 41.16
CA VAL A 651 15.27 18.01 41.31
C VAL A 651 16.05 18.48 42.54
N ASP A 652 16.86 19.52 42.39
CA ASP A 652 17.52 20.18 43.53
C ASP A 652 16.48 20.96 44.37
N PRO A 653 16.33 20.68 45.68
CA PRO A 653 15.41 21.41 46.55
C PRO A 653 15.75 22.89 46.76
N GLN A 654 16.99 23.33 46.50
CA GLN A 654 17.44 24.71 46.73
C GLN A 654 17.32 25.58 45.48
N THR A 655 17.78 25.08 44.32
CA THR A 655 17.74 25.83 43.05
C THR A 655 16.51 25.53 42.18
N GLY A 656 15.84 24.39 42.42
CA GLY A 656 14.78 23.88 41.54
C GLY A 656 15.28 23.25 40.24
N GLU A 657 16.60 23.22 39.98
CA GLU A 657 17.13 22.62 38.75
C GLU A 657 16.84 21.12 38.70
N THR A 658 16.31 20.64 37.58
CA THR A 658 16.06 19.22 37.34
C THR A 658 17.18 18.64 36.48
N ARG A 659 17.86 17.61 36.97
CA ARG A 659 18.96 16.93 36.28
C ARG A 659 18.60 15.47 36.01
N ILE A 660 18.69 15.03 34.75
CA ILE A 660 18.30 13.68 34.30
C ILE A 660 19.47 13.04 33.53
N GLY A 661 19.88 11.85 33.92
CA GLY A 661 20.91 11.08 33.23
C GLY A 661 20.35 10.34 32.02
N VAL A 662 21.16 10.19 30.98
CA VAL A 662 20.85 9.47 29.73
C VAL A 662 21.99 8.51 29.40
N SER A 663 21.67 7.26 29.06
CA SER A 663 22.64 6.17 28.86
C SER A 663 23.55 6.29 27.62
N TYR A 664 23.47 7.38 26.87
CA TYR A 664 24.19 7.58 25.62
C TYR A 664 25.33 8.60 25.76
N THR A 665 26.57 8.10 25.84
CA THR A 665 27.77 8.92 26.08
C THR A 665 28.04 9.97 25.00
N ASN A 666 27.55 9.77 23.77
CA ASN A 666 27.74 10.73 22.67
C ASN A 666 26.55 11.69 22.49
N LEU A 667 25.63 11.81 23.47
CA LEU A 667 24.44 12.67 23.40
C LEU A 667 24.76 14.11 22.93
N CYS A 668 25.74 14.77 23.55
CA CYS A 668 26.15 16.14 23.23
C CYS A 668 26.84 16.29 21.87
N LYS A 669 27.15 15.20 21.16
CA LYS A 669 27.72 15.21 19.80
C LYS A 669 26.67 14.90 18.73
N SER A 670 25.65 14.11 19.05
CA SER A 670 24.54 13.79 18.16
C SER A 670 23.42 14.84 18.18
N CYS A 671 23.31 15.62 19.27
CA CYS A 671 22.32 16.69 19.41
C CYS A 671 22.95 18.09 19.26
N ARG A 672 22.14 19.04 18.79
CA ARG A 672 22.44 20.47 18.67
C ARG A 672 21.25 21.29 19.19
N PRO A 673 21.36 22.62 19.41
CA PRO A 673 20.20 23.46 19.68
C PRO A 673 19.07 23.25 18.65
N GLY A 674 17.83 23.15 19.11
CA GLY A 674 16.66 22.78 18.30
C GLY A 674 16.50 21.26 18.03
N SER A 675 17.43 20.41 18.47
CA SER A 675 17.22 18.95 18.47
C SER A 675 16.14 18.56 19.48
N LYS A 676 15.27 17.64 19.09
CA LYS A 676 14.22 17.11 19.98
C LYS A 676 14.69 15.77 20.57
N ILE A 677 14.26 15.52 21.80
CA ILE A 677 14.54 14.30 22.57
C ILE A 677 13.18 13.83 23.10
N LEU A 678 12.72 12.68 22.60
CA LEU A 678 11.43 12.10 22.96
C LEU A 678 11.67 11.06 24.06
N VAL A 679 10.95 11.12 25.17
CA VAL A 679 11.09 10.17 26.28
C VAL A 679 9.76 9.46 26.53
N SER A 680 9.80 8.12 26.60
CA SER A 680 8.61 7.25 26.59
C SER A 680 7.69 7.55 25.39
N GLU A 681 8.16 7.26 24.16
CA GLU A 681 7.35 7.36 22.93
C GLU A 681 6.76 8.77 22.67
N GLY A 682 7.48 9.83 23.08
CA GLY A 682 7.01 11.22 22.94
C GLY A 682 5.92 11.63 23.94
N ALA A 683 5.68 10.83 24.98
CA ALA A 683 4.85 11.22 26.11
C ALA A 683 5.48 12.34 26.95
N ILE A 684 6.81 12.50 26.87
CA ILE A 684 7.59 13.67 27.27
C ILE A 684 8.38 14.11 26.04
N VAL A 685 8.44 15.41 25.77
CA VAL A 685 9.23 16.00 24.68
C VAL A 685 10.13 17.07 25.27
N ILE A 686 11.43 16.99 24.97
CA ILE A 686 12.44 17.95 25.39
C ILE A 686 13.10 18.52 24.14
N GLU A 687 13.21 19.83 24.03
CA GLU A 687 13.99 20.50 22.99
C GLU A 687 15.31 20.97 23.58
N VAL A 688 16.43 20.66 22.92
CA VAL A 688 17.77 21.09 23.34
C VAL A 688 17.90 22.59 23.09
N THR A 689 18.14 23.36 24.15
CA THR A 689 18.33 24.81 24.09
C THR A 689 19.82 25.16 23.98
N GLU A 690 20.70 24.40 24.66
CA GLU A 690 22.13 24.70 24.74
C GLU A 690 22.95 23.41 24.94
N ALA A 691 24.18 23.38 24.40
CA ALA A 691 25.18 22.38 24.77
C ALA A 691 26.12 22.97 25.84
N VAL A 692 25.82 22.69 27.11
CA VAL A 692 26.53 23.26 28.27
C VAL A 692 27.94 22.68 28.39
N SER A 693 28.13 21.42 28.02
CA SER A 693 29.44 20.78 27.95
C SER A 693 29.44 19.55 27.02
N ASN A 694 30.59 18.90 26.88
CA ASN A 694 30.72 17.62 26.18
C ASN A 694 29.88 16.48 26.79
N THR A 695 29.35 16.65 28.01
CA THR A 695 28.53 15.66 28.72
C THR A 695 27.19 16.20 29.20
N GLU A 696 26.89 17.49 29.03
CA GLU A 696 25.64 18.11 29.51
C GLU A 696 24.96 18.96 28.43
N LEU A 697 23.66 18.72 28.24
CA LEU A 697 22.77 19.56 27.43
C LEU A 697 21.78 20.27 28.35
N ARG A 698 21.46 21.52 28.03
CA ARG A 698 20.26 22.18 28.55
C ARG A 698 19.12 22.01 27.56
N GLY A 699 17.90 21.89 28.06
CA GLY A 699 16.73 21.79 27.23
C GLY A 699 15.46 22.25 27.92
N ARG A 700 14.44 22.53 27.12
CA ARG A 700 13.11 22.94 27.55
C ARG A 700 12.12 21.79 27.35
N ILE A 701 11.29 21.55 28.36
CA ILE A 701 10.19 20.60 28.27
C ILE A 701 9.08 21.19 27.39
N LEU A 702 8.97 20.72 26.15
CA LEU A 702 7.87 21.04 25.24
C LEU A 702 6.60 20.23 25.54
N ARG A 703 6.70 19.12 26.30
CA ARG A 703 5.54 18.36 26.76
C ARG A 703 5.79 17.71 28.12
N GLY A 704 5.02 18.11 29.13
CA GLY A 704 5.20 17.66 30.51
C GLY A 704 4.53 16.32 30.88
N LYS A 705 5.19 15.51 31.71
CA LYS A 705 4.61 14.29 32.33
C LYS A 705 5.40 13.84 33.56
N ARG A 706 4.86 12.87 34.33
CA ARG A 706 5.63 12.14 35.36
C ARG A 706 6.62 11.18 34.71
N LEU A 707 7.91 11.54 34.75
CA LEU A 707 9.01 10.67 34.35
C LEU A 707 9.20 9.53 35.38
N GLY A 708 9.58 8.36 34.89
CA GLY A 708 10.08 7.26 35.70
C GLY A 708 11.51 6.87 35.28
N GLU A 709 12.06 5.88 35.96
CA GLU A 709 13.42 5.38 35.70
C GLU A 709 13.51 4.57 34.39
N ARG A 710 14.72 4.53 33.81
CA ARG A 710 15.09 3.62 32.70
C ARG A 710 14.14 3.65 31.49
N LYS A 711 13.54 4.82 31.22
CA LYS A 711 12.61 5.06 30.13
C LYS A 711 13.32 5.28 28.81
N LEU A 712 12.79 4.69 27.74
CA LEU A 712 13.34 4.81 26.40
C LEU A 712 13.39 6.27 25.93
N CYS A 713 14.46 6.60 25.22
CA CYS A 713 14.69 7.89 24.60
C CYS A 713 14.92 7.71 23.08
N ASN A 714 14.27 8.56 22.29
CA ASN A 714 14.48 8.70 20.84
C ASN A 714 15.06 10.09 20.54
N LEU A 715 15.82 10.22 19.45
CA LEU A 715 16.60 11.41 19.10
C LEU A 715 16.34 11.81 17.63
N PRO A 716 15.13 12.31 17.30
CA PRO A 716 14.69 12.40 15.90
C PRO A 716 15.61 13.25 15.03
N GLY A 717 16.09 12.64 13.95
CA GLY A 717 17.00 13.25 12.99
C GLY A 717 18.46 13.33 13.44
N ALA A 718 18.81 12.82 14.63
CA ALA A 718 20.20 12.70 15.08
C ALA A 718 20.87 11.46 14.48
N GLU A 719 22.18 11.54 14.22
CA GLU A 719 22.97 10.38 13.80
C GLU A 719 23.52 9.65 15.04
N LEU A 720 23.13 8.38 15.20
CA LEU A 720 23.44 7.60 16.40
C LEU A 720 24.79 6.90 16.25
N MET A 721 25.80 7.41 16.94
CA MET A 721 27.14 6.81 17.07
C MET A 721 27.10 5.67 18.11
N LEU A 722 26.31 4.65 17.80
CA LEU A 722 26.20 3.37 18.52
C LEU A 722 26.62 2.24 17.57
N PRO A 723 27.46 1.29 17.99
CA PRO A 723 27.73 0.11 17.18
C PRO A 723 26.51 -0.83 17.22
N VAL A 724 26.18 -1.43 16.07
CA VAL A 724 24.98 -2.28 15.85
C VAL A 724 24.75 -3.35 16.92
N LEU A 725 25.80 -3.95 17.48
CA LEU A 725 25.71 -5.01 18.49
C LEU A 725 26.18 -4.55 19.88
N GLY A 726 25.39 -4.84 20.91
CA GLY A 726 25.77 -4.89 22.32
C GLY A 726 26.42 -6.23 22.71
N SER A 727 26.86 -6.35 23.96
CA SER A 727 27.34 -7.64 24.50
C SER A 727 26.20 -8.65 24.60
N THR A 728 25.01 -8.21 25.03
CA THR A 728 23.80 -9.03 25.04
C THR A 728 23.41 -9.51 23.65
N ASP A 729 23.56 -8.67 22.62
CA ASP A 729 23.24 -9.06 21.24
C ASP A 729 24.22 -10.14 20.70
N LEU A 730 25.46 -10.19 21.21
CA LEU A 730 26.42 -11.26 20.90
C LEU A 730 26.08 -12.58 21.60
N GLU A 731 25.46 -12.53 22.78
CA GLU A 731 24.92 -13.68 23.52
C GLU A 731 23.62 -14.19 22.87
N ASP A 732 22.74 -13.27 22.44
CA ASP A 732 21.52 -13.54 21.66
C ASP A 732 21.84 -14.20 20.32
N LEU A 733 22.89 -13.73 19.60
CA LEU A 733 23.38 -14.37 18.38
C LEU A 733 23.94 -15.79 18.64
N ASP A 734 24.63 -15.99 19.75
CA ASP A 734 25.11 -17.31 20.18
C ASP A 734 23.95 -18.27 20.43
N PHE A 735 22.92 -17.81 21.14
CA PHE A 735 21.69 -18.58 21.37
C PHE A 735 20.96 -18.88 20.06
N ALA A 736 20.81 -17.89 19.17
CA ALA A 736 20.13 -18.06 17.88
C ALA A 736 20.83 -19.07 16.95
N CYS A 737 22.17 -19.09 16.93
CA CYS A 737 22.93 -20.08 16.16
C CYS A 737 22.78 -21.49 16.76
N ARG A 738 22.94 -21.65 18.07
CA ARG A 738 22.77 -22.94 18.77
C ARG A 738 21.35 -23.49 18.64
N GLN A 739 20.36 -22.60 18.71
CA GLN A 739 18.95 -22.93 18.52
C GLN A 739 18.52 -23.00 17.05
N GLY A 740 19.43 -22.84 16.08
CA GLY A 740 19.14 -23.00 14.66
C GLY A 740 17.99 -22.13 14.16
N ALA A 741 18.07 -20.82 14.42
CA ALA A 741 17.18 -19.82 13.82
C ALA A 741 17.32 -19.79 12.28
N ASP A 742 16.24 -19.51 11.56
CA ASP A 742 16.29 -19.31 10.11
C ASP A 742 16.65 -17.86 9.76
N ILE A 743 16.18 -16.92 10.57
CA ILE A 743 16.36 -15.48 10.39
C ILE A 743 16.70 -14.82 11.73
N VAL A 744 17.61 -13.84 11.72
CA VAL A 744 17.83 -12.91 12.83
C VAL A 744 17.45 -11.49 12.40
N ALA A 745 16.65 -10.80 13.20
CA ALA A 745 16.19 -9.44 12.91
C ALA A 745 17.05 -8.37 13.62
N VAL A 746 17.52 -7.45 12.78
CA VAL A 746 18.41 -6.29 12.90
C VAL A 746 17.85 -4.97 13.45
N PRO A 747 17.60 -4.72 14.75
CA PRO A 747 17.18 -3.39 15.24
C PRO A 747 18.16 -2.28 14.85
N PHE A 748 17.65 -1.05 14.67
CA PHE A 748 18.40 0.17 14.40
C PHE A 748 19.50 0.06 13.32
N VAL A 749 19.28 -0.66 12.22
CA VAL A 749 20.27 -0.72 11.12
C VAL A 749 20.33 0.61 10.38
N GLN A 750 21.52 1.22 10.34
CA GLN A 750 21.75 2.55 9.75
C GLN A 750 22.60 2.50 8.47
N SER A 751 23.30 1.39 8.20
CA SER A 751 24.26 1.26 7.11
C SER A 751 24.40 -0.18 6.60
N ALA A 752 25.06 -0.36 5.45
CA ALA A 752 25.43 -1.68 4.94
C ALA A 752 26.49 -2.40 5.81
N GLU A 753 27.38 -1.68 6.48
CA GLU A 753 28.41 -2.29 7.35
C GLU A 753 27.79 -2.87 8.62
N ASP A 754 26.70 -2.29 9.15
CA ASP A 754 25.95 -2.88 10.28
C ASP A 754 25.49 -4.31 9.96
N VAL A 755 25.01 -4.53 8.74
CA VAL A 755 24.58 -5.85 8.24
C VAL A 755 25.77 -6.79 8.05
N GLU A 756 26.87 -6.31 7.48
CA GLU A 756 28.08 -7.13 7.28
C GLU A 756 28.83 -7.44 8.59
N ILE A 757 28.73 -6.59 9.62
CA ILE A 757 29.16 -6.90 11.00
C ILE A 757 28.35 -8.08 11.54
N VAL A 758 27.02 -8.03 11.50
CA VAL A 758 26.17 -9.13 11.99
C VAL A 758 26.43 -10.42 11.20
N ARG A 759 26.59 -10.33 9.87
CA ARG A 759 26.90 -11.48 9.01
C ARG A 759 28.29 -12.08 9.30
N ARG A 760 29.27 -11.25 9.67
CA ARG A 760 30.62 -11.66 10.11
C ARG A 760 30.56 -12.37 11.47
N GLU A 761 29.79 -11.84 12.40
CA GLU A 761 29.55 -12.46 13.72
C GLU A 761 28.80 -13.80 13.62
N LEU A 762 27.79 -13.90 12.74
CA LEU A 762 27.09 -15.17 12.44
C LEU A 762 28.05 -16.22 11.85
N ARG A 763 28.85 -15.88 10.83
CA ARG A 763 29.85 -16.79 10.24
C ARG A 763 30.97 -17.20 11.21
N GLY A 764 31.18 -16.44 12.29
CA GLY A 764 32.09 -16.82 13.37
C GLY A 764 31.54 -17.91 14.31
N ARG A 765 30.27 -18.30 14.17
CA ARG A 765 29.54 -19.16 15.11
C ARG A 765 29.10 -20.48 14.48
N MET A 766 29.23 -21.57 15.24
CA MET A 766 28.71 -22.88 14.88
C MET A 766 27.19 -22.80 14.59
N GLY A 767 26.80 -23.10 13.35
CA GLY A 767 25.40 -23.03 12.87
C GLY A 767 24.99 -21.70 12.24
N GLY A 768 25.84 -20.66 12.27
CA GLY A 768 25.48 -19.32 11.79
C GLY A 768 25.48 -19.12 10.27
N ASP A 769 26.20 -19.95 9.50
CA ASP A 769 26.35 -19.79 8.04
C ASP A 769 25.02 -19.84 7.24
N GLY A 770 24.01 -20.53 7.77
CA GLY A 770 22.68 -20.63 7.15
C GLY A 770 21.78 -19.42 7.41
N VAL A 771 22.00 -18.72 8.53
CA VAL A 771 21.09 -17.73 9.13
C VAL A 771 20.98 -16.48 8.25
N LYS A 772 19.76 -15.98 8.05
CA LYS A 772 19.49 -14.77 7.24
C LYS A 772 19.40 -13.52 8.10
N VAL A 773 19.93 -12.40 7.61
CA VAL A 773 19.90 -11.10 8.31
C VAL A 773 18.75 -10.25 7.78
N ALA A 774 17.75 -9.99 8.61
CA ALA A 774 16.62 -9.10 8.29
C ALA A 774 16.84 -7.70 8.91
N ALA A 775 17.12 -6.68 8.11
CA ALA A 775 17.40 -5.33 8.64
C ALA A 775 16.10 -4.58 9.00
N LYS A 776 15.94 -4.16 10.26
CA LYS A 776 14.80 -3.34 10.71
C LYS A 776 15.10 -1.87 10.51
N ILE A 777 14.31 -1.22 9.65
CA ILE A 777 14.42 0.21 9.35
C ILE A 777 13.62 0.99 10.38
N GLU A 778 14.32 1.52 11.38
CA GLU A 778 13.74 2.13 12.59
C GLU A 778 14.03 3.62 12.76
N ASN A 779 14.92 4.22 11.93
CA ASN A 779 15.25 5.65 12.01
C ASN A 779 15.54 6.30 10.65
N ALA A 780 15.68 7.63 10.65
CA ALA A 780 15.94 8.42 9.46
C ALA A 780 17.32 8.16 8.80
N ALA A 781 18.28 7.53 9.48
CA ALA A 781 19.54 7.11 8.87
C ALA A 781 19.35 5.84 8.03
N GLY A 782 18.63 4.84 8.56
CA GLY A 782 18.25 3.63 7.83
C GLY A 782 17.42 3.92 6.58
N VAL A 783 16.52 4.92 6.63
CA VAL A 783 15.76 5.38 5.45
C VAL A 783 16.68 6.04 4.39
N ARG A 784 17.58 6.95 4.79
CA ARG A 784 18.53 7.61 3.88
C ARG A 784 19.47 6.61 3.20
N ASN A 785 19.98 5.65 3.96
CA ASN A 785 20.99 4.69 3.50
C ASN A 785 20.37 3.39 2.94
N PHE A 786 19.03 3.34 2.78
CA PHE A 786 18.28 2.11 2.50
C PHE A 786 18.81 1.32 1.31
N ASP A 787 19.20 1.98 0.21
CA ASP A 787 19.70 1.29 -0.99
C ASP A 787 21.03 0.58 -0.76
N SER A 788 21.81 0.96 0.26
CA SER A 788 23.01 0.24 0.68
C SER A 788 22.65 -0.95 1.58
N ILE A 789 21.75 -0.74 2.55
CA ILE A 789 21.26 -1.74 3.49
C ILE A 789 20.56 -2.88 2.75
N LEU A 790 19.65 -2.56 1.82
CA LEU A 790 18.93 -3.51 0.98
C LEU A 790 19.88 -4.36 0.12
N ARG A 791 21.02 -3.83 -0.33
CA ARG A 791 22.02 -4.63 -1.07
C ARG A 791 22.71 -5.65 -0.16
N ALA A 792 23.02 -5.29 1.08
CA ALA A 792 23.65 -6.20 2.05
C ALA A 792 22.65 -7.23 2.64
N ALA A 793 21.50 -6.80 3.14
CA ALA A 793 20.59 -7.63 3.94
C ALA A 793 19.93 -8.77 3.14
N ASP A 794 19.53 -9.85 3.81
CA ASP A 794 18.78 -10.95 3.20
C ASP A 794 17.29 -10.65 3.10
N ALA A 795 16.76 -9.89 4.07
CA ALA A 795 15.39 -9.37 4.11
C ALA A 795 15.38 -7.98 4.78
N VAL A 796 14.26 -7.26 4.72
CA VAL A 796 14.07 -5.96 5.40
C VAL A 796 12.74 -5.88 6.13
N VAL A 797 12.68 -5.13 7.23
CA VAL A 797 11.48 -4.92 8.04
C VAL A 797 11.20 -3.43 8.20
N VAL A 798 10.01 -2.98 7.77
CA VAL A 798 9.51 -1.62 8.00
C VAL A 798 8.92 -1.56 9.40
N ALA A 799 9.71 -1.12 10.38
CA ALA A 799 9.35 -1.12 11.79
C ALA A 799 8.66 0.21 12.19
N ARG A 800 7.43 0.40 11.69
CA ARG A 800 6.65 1.64 11.74
C ARG A 800 6.52 2.23 13.15
N ALA A 801 6.40 1.36 14.15
CA ALA A 801 6.26 1.74 15.55
C ALA A 801 7.46 2.53 16.12
N ARG A 802 8.70 2.22 15.69
CA ARG A 802 9.90 3.00 16.05
C ARG A 802 10.19 4.09 15.02
N LEU A 803 10.00 3.79 13.73
CA LEU A 803 10.24 4.74 12.64
C LEU A 803 9.39 6.01 12.74
N GLY A 804 8.12 5.89 13.12
CA GLY A 804 7.21 7.03 13.39
C GLY A 804 7.47 7.80 14.69
N LEU A 805 8.60 7.57 15.35
CA LEU A 805 9.16 8.46 16.38
C LEU A 805 10.32 9.30 15.82
N GLU A 806 11.03 8.79 14.80
CA GLU A 806 12.25 9.36 14.21
C GLU A 806 11.98 10.14 12.91
N VAL A 807 10.87 9.85 12.23
CA VAL A 807 10.36 10.46 11.00
C VAL A 807 8.94 10.97 11.27
N PRO A 808 8.49 12.09 10.67
CA PRO A 808 7.13 12.59 10.84
C PRO A 808 6.07 11.53 10.45
N GLY A 809 4.97 11.46 11.19
CA GLY A 809 3.99 10.36 11.13
C GLY A 809 3.26 10.31 9.79
N GLU A 810 2.91 11.48 9.28
CA GLU A 810 2.30 11.75 7.98
C GLU A 810 3.13 11.18 6.81
N ARG A 811 4.45 11.03 6.96
CA ARG A 811 5.35 10.48 5.93
C ARG A 811 5.52 8.97 5.97
N ILE A 812 5.00 8.28 6.99
CA ILE A 812 5.27 6.84 7.19
C ILE A 812 4.69 5.98 6.06
N ALA A 813 3.53 6.33 5.51
CA ALA A 813 2.94 5.65 4.35
C ALA A 813 3.82 5.75 3.09
N VAL A 814 4.39 6.93 2.82
CA VAL A 814 5.28 7.17 1.67
C VAL A 814 6.61 6.43 1.84
N VAL A 815 7.18 6.44 3.06
CA VAL A 815 8.42 5.72 3.37
C VAL A 815 8.24 4.21 3.30
N GLN A 816 7.09 3.67 3.76
CA GLN A 816 6.72 2.27 3.58
C GLN A 816 6.70 1.90 2.09
N LYS A 817 5.94 2.64 1.27
CA LYS A 817 5.81 2.40 -0.18
C LYS A 817 7.16 2.44 -0.90
N MET A 818 8.03 3.39 -0.57
CA MET A 818 9.40 3.45 -1.10
C MET A 818 10.21 2.18 -0.75
N ILE A 819 10.19 1.76 0.51
CA ILE A 819 10.95 0.59 0.98
C ILE A 819 10.43 -0.70 0.33
N CYS A 820 9.11 -0.91 0.34
CA CYS A 820 8.49 -2.12 -0.21
C CYS A 820 8.70 -2.22 -1.73
N THR A 821 8.50 -1.12 -2.47
CA THR A 821 8.74 -1.06 -3.92
C THR A 821 10.18 -1.43 -4.27
N LYS A 822 11.15 -0.81 -3.60
CA LYS A 822 12.58 -1.08 -3.84
C LYS A 822 12.97 -2.51 -3.48
N ALA A 823 12.43 -3.06 -2.40
CA ALA A 823 12.68 -4.45 -1.99
C ALA A 823 12.08 -5.48 -2.97
N ALA A 824 10.87 -5.24 -3.47
CA ALA A 824 10.23 -6.05 -4.50
C ALA A 824 11.04 -6.04 -5.82
N ILE A 825 11.48 -4.87 -6.29
CA ILE A 825 12.35 -4.76 -7.48
C ILE A 825 13.69 -5.48 -7.26
N ALA A 826 14.26 -5.43 -6.04
CA ALA A 826 15.46 -6.17 -5.68
C ALA A 826 15.25 -7.69 -5.49
N GLY A 827 13.99 -8.17 -5.45
CA GLY A 827 13.66 -9.58 -5.21
C GLY A 827 14.02 -10.06 -3.79
N LYS A 828 13.95 -9.16 -2.79
CA LYS A 828 14.28 -9.46 -1.39
C LYS A 828 13.04 -9.32 -0.50
N PRO A 829 12.79 -10.29 0.42
CA PRO A 829 11.61 -10.24 1.27
C PRO A 829 11.52 -8.96 2.11
N VAL A 830 10.37 -8.30 2.06
CA VAL A 830 10.04 -7.13 2.88
C VAL A 830 8.84 -7.43 3.79
N MET A 831 8.97 -7.06 5.06
CA MET A 831 7.95 -7.26 6.08
C MET A 831 7.50 -5.91 6.65
N VAL A 832 6.20 -5.71 6.87
CA VAL A 832 5.68 -4.51 7.56
C VAL A 832 5.31 -4.87 9.00
N ALA A 833 5.76 -4.05 9.96
CA ALA A 833 5.68 -4.35 11.38
C ALA A 833 5.26 -3.16 12.25
N GLY A 834 4.48 -3.47 13.29
CA GLY A 834 4.00 -2.53 14.29
C GLY A 834 2.59 -2.03 13.99
N GLU A 835 1.69 -2.30 14.93
CA GLU A 835 0.31 -1.78 14.97
C GLU A 835 -0.54 -2.19 13.75
N MET A 836 -0.46 -3.46 13.36
CA MET A 836 -1.24 -3.96 12.21
C MET A 836 -2.70 -4.20 12.58
N LEU A 837 -2.96 -4.83 13.73
CA LEU A 837 -4.32 -5.13 14.24
C LEU A 837 -4.37 -4.88 15.76
N LEU A 838 -3.74 -3.79 16.24
CA LEU A 838 -3.45 -3.54 17.66
C LEU A 838 -4.69 -3.63 18.56
N SER A 839 -5.85 -3.14 18.10
CA SER A 839 -7.09 -3.19 18.86
C SER A 839 -7.54 -4.62 19.20
N MET A 840 -7.17 -5.63 18.38
CA MET A 840 -7.46 -7.05 18.62
C MET A 840 -6.69 -7.66 19.81
N VAL A 841 -5.80 -6.89 20.47
CA VAL A 841 -5.30 -7.25 21.80
C VAL A 841 -6.46 -7.39 22.79
N SER A 842 -7.44 -6.49 22.73
CA SER A 842 -8.62 -6.43 23.62
C SER A 842 -9.97 -6.60 22.92
N SER A 843 -10.03 -6.38 21.61
CA SER A 843 -11.20 -6.57 20.75
C SER A 843 -11.26 -7.96 20.11
N ILE A 844 -12.43 -8.31 19.57
CA ILE A 844 -12.62 -9.49 18.69
C ILE A 844 -12.57 -9.11 17.20
N MET A 845 -12.68 -7.81 16.89
CA MET A 845 -12.65 -7.25 15.53
C MET A 845 -11.68 -6.05 15.49
N PRO A 846 -10.92 -5.86 14.40
CA PRO A 846 -10.02 -4.72 14.24
C PRO A 846 -10.78 -3.42 13.97
N THR A 847 -10.09 -2.28 14.03
CA THR A 847 -10.66 -1.02 13.54
C THR A 847 -10.72 -0.99 12.01
N ARG A 848 -11.46 -0.02 11.47
CA ARG A 848 -11.57 0.20 10.01
C ARG A 848 -10.23 0.57 9.37
N ALA A 849 -9.51 1.49 10.02
CA ALA A 849 -8.17 1.87 9.60
C ALA A 849 -7.18 0.69 9.68
N GLU A 850 -7.22 -0.14 10.73
CA GLU A 850 -6.36 -1.33 10.87
C GLU A 850 -6.61 -2.35 9.74
N ALA A 851 -7.89 -2.62 9.41
CA ALA A 851 -8.23 -3.54 8.32
C ALA A 851 -7.76 -3.02 6.95
N THR A 852 -7.97 -1.73 6.66
CA THR A 852 -7.51 -1.10 5.40
C THR A 852 -5.99 -0.98 5.34
N ASP A 853 -5.30 -0.80 6.48
CA ASP A 853 -3.84 -0.75 6.57
C ASP A 853 -3.19 -2.11 6.27
N VAL A 854 -3.72 -3.22 6.82
CA VAL A 854 -3.27 -4.58 6.45
C VAL A 854 -3.53 -4.88 4.96
N ALA A 855 -4.66 -4.43 4.40
CA ALA A 855 -4.92 -4.57 2.97
C ALA A 855 -3.94 -3.75 2.11
N ASN A 856 -3.65 -2.51 2.48
CA ASN A 856 -2.67 -1.68 1.76
C ASN A 856 -1.23 -2.19 1.89
N ALA A 857 -0.85 -2.88 2.97
CA ALA A 857 0.42 -3.60 3.01
C ALA A 857 0.51 -4.68 1.91
N ALA A 858 -0.56 -5.43 1.65
CA ALA A 858 -0.58 -6.39 0.53
C ALA A 858 -0.53 -5.71 -0.85
N PHE A 859 -1.22 -4.57 -1.03
CA PHE A 859 -1.13 -3.78 -2.27
C PHE A 859 0.27 -3.16 -2.48
N ASP A 860 0.96 -2.78 -1.40
CA ASP A 860 2.39 -2.40 -1.39
C ASP A 860 3.34 -3.57 -1.71
N SER A 861 2.78 -4.74 -2.07
CA SER A 861 3.49 -5.93 -2.53
C SER A 861 4.46 -6.51 -1.49
N VAL A 862 4.12 -6.43 -0.20
CA VAL A 862 4.95 -6.99 0.87
C VAL A 862 5.06 -8.51 0.80
N ASP A 863 6.16 -9.06 1.31
CA ASP A 863 6.28 -10.50 1.51
C ASP A 863 5.60 -10.96 2.80
N ALA A 864 5.55 -10.12 3.84
CA ALA A 864 4.88 -10.45 5.10
C ALA A 864 4.31 -9.24 5.88
N VAL A 865 3.34 -9.52 6.76
CA VAL A 865 2.94 -8.63 7.87
C VAL A 865 3.33 -9.26 9.21
N VAL A 866 3.69 -8.42 10.19
CA VAL A 866 4.14 -8.87 11.52
C VAL A 866 3.13 -8.49 12.60
N LEU A 867 2.50 -9.52 13.19
CA LEU A 867 1.64 -9.39 14.36
C LEU A 867 2.49 -9.44 15.65
N THR A 868 2.23 -8.51 16.56
CA THR A 868 3.11 -8.18 17.70
C THR A 868 2.42 -8.42 19.05
N ALA A 869 1.95 -7.37 19.72
CA ALA A 869 1.13 -7.46 20.93
C ALA A 869 -0.13 -8.33 20.69
N GLU A 870 -0.66 -8.27 19.46
CA GLU A 870 -1.84 -9.00 18.97
C GLU A 870 -1.75 -10.51 19.21
N THR A 871 -0.57 -11.10 19.00
CA THR A 871 -0.33 -12.55 19.15
C THR A 871 0.40 -12.92 20.45
N SER A 872 1.27 -12.05 20.95
CA SER A 872 2.05 -12.29 22.18
C SER A 872 1.25 -12.12 23.47
N ASN A 873 0.41 -11.09 23.53
CA ASN A 873 -0.29 -10.63 24.73
C ASN A 873 -1.82 -10.51 24.56
N GLY A 874 -2.33 -10.55 23.33
CA GLY A 874 -3.75 -10.42 23.00
C GLY A 874 -4.66 -11.50 23.60
N SER A 875 -5.93 -11.17 23.77
CA SER A 875 -6.93 -12.06 24.39
C SER A 875 -7.26 -13.29 23.53
N ARG A 876 -7.20 -13.17 22.20
CA ARG A 876 -7.47 -14.26 21.24
C ARG A 876 -6.44 -14.25 20.08
N PRO A 877 -5.20 -14.70 20.30
CA PRO A 877 -4.11 -14.64 19.31
C PRO A 877 -4.46 -15.24 17.94
N HIS A 878 -5.11 -16.40 17.94
CA HIS A 878 -5.53 -17.12 16.73
C HIS A 878 -6.52 -16.31 15.86
N LEU A 879 -7.45 -15.59 16.49
CA LEU A 879 -8.44 -14.76 15.79
C LEU A 879 -7.79 -13.56 15.08
N ALA A 880 -6.73 -12.99 15.65
CA ALA A 880 -5.94 -11.95 14.98
C ALA A 880 -5.20 -12.49 13.73
N VAL A 881 -4.64 -13.72 13.80
CA VAL A 881 -4.02 -14.37 12.63
C VAL A 881 -5.06 -14.70 11.57
N ALA A 882 -6.20 -15.28 11.94
CA ALA A 882 -7.26 -15.64 11.00
C ALA A 882 -7.85 -14.41 10.29
N THR A 883 -8.06 -13.30 11.02
CA THR A 883 -8.52 -12.04 10.44
C THR A 883 -7.47 -11.39 9.55
N ALA A 884 -6.19 -11.37 9.94
CA ALA A 884 -5.10 -10.96 9.05
C ALA A 884 -5.07 -11.82 7.76
N SER A 885 -5.25 -13.13 7.88
CA SER A 885 -5.26 -14.05 6.73
C SER A 885 -6.40 -13.75 5.77
N ARG A 886 -7.62 -13.46 6.26
CA ARG A 886 -8.77 -13.07 5.42
C ARG A 886 -8.53 -11.73 4.70
N ILE A 887 -8.00 -10.73 5.40
CA ILE A 887 -7.69 -9.42 4.80
C ILE A 887 -6.64 -9.56 3.69
N LEU A 888 -5.57 -10.32 3.93
CA LEU A 888 -4.51 -10.55 2.94
C LEU A 888 -5.01 -11.32 1.71
N SER A 889 -5.75 -12.42 1.89
CA SER A 889 -6.38 -13.16 0.78
C SER A 889 -7.31 -12.27 -0.06
N SER A 890 -8.14 -11.46 0.60
CA SER A 890 -9.04 -10.51 -0.04
C SER A 890 -8.30 -9.44 -0.84
N ALA A 891 -7.24 -8.85 -0.29
CA ALA A 891 -6.41 -7.88 -1.00
C ALA A 891 -5.68 -8.50 -2.19
N GLU A 892 -5.17 -9.74 -2.06
CA GLU A 892 -4.46 -10.45 -3.14
C GLU A 892 -5.35 -10.81 -4.35
N GLU A 893 -6.64 -11.07 -4.14
CA GLU A 893 -7.60 -11.20 -5.24
C GLU A 893 -7.67 -9.93 -6.08
N GLY A 894 -7.58 -8.79 -5.41
CA GLY A 894 -7.53 -7.47 -6.00
C GLY A 894 -6.20 -7.09 -6.66
N VAL A 895 -5.15 -7.92 -6.71
CA VAL A 895 -3.85 -7.54 -7.29
C VAL A 895 -3.77 -7.81 -8.80
N ASN A 896 -3.43 -6.78 -9.59
CA ASN A 896 -3.20 -6.92 -11.02
C ASN A 896 -1.78 -7.44 -11.30
N SER A 897 -1.60 -8.76 -11.20
CA SER A 897 -0.31 -9.44 -11.43
C SER A 897 0.37 -9.05 -12.75
N THR A 898 -0.37 -8.73 -13.81
CA THR A 898 0.19 -8.37 -15.13
C THR A 898 0.84 -6.99 -15.14
N GLN A 899 0.19 -6.01 -14.49
CA GLN A 899 0.77 -4.67 -14.32
C GLN A 899 1.97 -4.72 -13.36
N LEU A 900 1.80 -5.39 -12.22
CA LEU A 900 2.85 -5.55 -11.21
C LEU A 900 4.09 -6.27 -11.75
N HIS A 901 3.90 -7.35 -12.51
CA HIS A 901 4.98 -8.03 -13.24
C HIS A 901 5.73 -7.07 -14.17
N SER A 902 5.01 -6.30 -14.98
CA SER A 902 5.59 -5.40 -15.97
C SER A 902 6.37 -4.27 -15.30
N PHE A 903 5.80 -3.63 -14.26
CA PHE A 903 6.46 -2.61 -13.45
C PHE A 903 7.76 -3.12 -12.82
N ILE A 904 7.74 -4.30 -12.18
CA ILE A 904 8.94 -4.89 -11.57
C ILE A 904 9.99 -5.25 -12.63
N ARG A 905 9.59 -5.76 -13.80
CA ARG A 905 10.48 -6.10 -14.92
C ARG A 905 11.12 -4.87 -15.55
N ASP A 906 10.35 -3.83 -15.79
CA ASP A 906 10.81 -2.64 -16.52
C ASP A 906 11.73 -1.77 -15.65
N LEU A 907 11.60 -1.86 -14.31
CA LEU A 907 12.54 -1.29 -13.32
C LEU A 907 13.66 -2.25 -12.87
N SER A 908 13.72 -3.48 -13.37
CA SER A 908 14.82 -4.42 -13.06
C SER A 908 16.12 -4.06 -13.79
N ALA A 909 17.25 -4.63 -13.34
CA ALA A 909 18.54 -4.37 -13.97
C ALA A 909 18.68 -5.07 -15.34
N TRP A 910 19.18 -4.34 -16.33
CA TRP A 910 19.42 -4.85 -17.69
C TRP A 910 20.91 -4.84 -18.06
N PRO A 911 21.42 -5.86 -18.78
CA PRO A 911 20.73 -7.11 -19.14
C PRO A 911 20.51 -8.02 -17.91
N ALA A 912 19.32 -8.62 -17.82
CA ALA A 912 18.96 -9.52 -16.73
C ALA A 912 19.80 -10.82 -16.75
N ARG A 913 19.98 -11.45 -15.58
CA ARG A 913 20.65 -12.76 -15.47
C ARG A 913 19.75 -13.88 -16.01
N THR A 914 20.31 -14.99 -16.46
CA THR A 914 19.53 -16.15 -16.98
C THR A 914 18.46 -16.63 -16.00
N THR A 915 18.76 -16.74 -14.72
CA THR A 915 17.80 -17.13 -13.67
C THR A 915 16.66 -16.12 -13.50
N GLU A 916 16.95 -14.83 -13.64
CA GLU A 916 15.98 -13.74 -13.52
C GLU A 916 15.11 -13.62 -14.78
N ALA A 917 15.70 -13.74 -15.97
CA ALA A 917 15.00 -13.74 -17.25
C ALA A 917 14.04 -14.93 -17.40
N ILE A 918 14.47 -16.14 -16.98
CA ILE A 918 13.59 -17.32 -16.99
C ILE A 918 12.52 -17.23 -15.92
N ALA A 919 12.81 -16.66 -14.74
CA ALA A 919 11.80 -16.40 -13.72
C ALA A 919 10.74 -15.38 -14.18
N ALA A 920 11.15 -14.32 -14.87
CA ALA A 920 10.25 -13.35 -15.49
C ALA A 920 9.35 -14.02 -16.53
N ALA A 921 9.91 -14.78 -17.48
CA ALA A 921 9.16 -15.48 -18.51
C ALA A 921 8.20 -16.55 -17.93
N ALA A 922 8.62 -17.29 -16.90
CA ALA A 922 7.75 -18.21 -16.17
C ALA A 922 6.58 -17.48 -15.51
N SER A 923 6.83 -16.29 -14.94
CA SER A 923 5.81 -15.47 -14.28
C SER A 923 4.82 -14.82 -15.25
N SER A 924 5.24 -14.40 -16.46
CA SER A 924 4.29 -13.87 -17.47
C SER A 924 3.41 -15.00 -18.01
N SER A 925 4.03 -16.15 -18.31
CA SER A 925 3.34 -17.36 -18.81
C SER A 925 2.19 -17.81 -17.89
N CYS A 926 2.27 -17.53 -16.58
CA CYS A 926 1.18 -17.80 -15.64
C CYS A 926 -0.11 -17.07 -15.99
N THR A 927 -0.01 -15.81 -16.44
CA THR A 927 -1.13 -15.03 -16.97
C THR A 927 -1.45 -15.49 -18.39
N ASP A 928 -0.45 -15.51 -19.26
CA ASP A 928 -0.61 -15.71 -20.72
C ASP A 928 -1.29 -17.06 -21.05
N MET A 929 -1.11 -18.07 -20.19
CA MET A 929 -1.65 -19.43 -20.35
C MET A 929 -2.60 -19.85 -19.22
N ALA A 930 -2.97 -18.94 -18.30
CA ALA A 930 -3.83 -19.20 -17.14
C ALA A 930 -3.42 -20.47 -16.34
N LEU A 931 -2.13 -20.60 -16.03
CA LEU A 931 -1.54 -21.79 -15.43
C LEU A 931 -2.05 -22.05 -14.00
N GLY A 932 -2.18 -23.32 -13.63
CA GLY A 932 -2.65 -23.73 -12.31
C GLY A 932 -1.59 -23.68 -11.21
N LEU A 933 -0.30 -23.75 -11.57
CA LEU A 933 0.82 -23.81 -10.62
C LEU A 933 2.15 -23.43 -11.30
N VAL A 934 3.09 -22.86 -10.53
CA VAL A 934 4.52 -22.92 -10.84
C VAL A 934 5.21 -23.87 -9.87
N LEU A 935 5.95 -24.86 -10.36
CA LEU A 935 6.80 -25.74 -9.56
C LEU A 935 8.26 -25.39 -9.82
N VAL A 936 9.00 -25.02 -8.77
CA VAL A 936 10.42 -24.66 -8.86
C VAL A 936 11.25 -25.68 -8.06
N VAL A 937 12.18 -26.36 -8.74
CA VAL A 937 13.19 -27.22 -8.10
C VAL A 937 14.39 -26.36 -7.74
N SER A 938 14.72 -26.24 -6.45
CA SER A 938 15.74 -25.30 -5.96
C SER A 938 16.51 -25.84 -4.76
N ALA A 939 17.81 -25.55 -4.71
CA ALA A 939 18.76 -26.03 -3.71
C ALA A 939 19.12 -24.95 -2.67
N ASP A 940 19.02 -23.66 -3.01
CA ASP A 940 19.22 -22.53 -2.07
C ASP A 940 18.01 -21.56 -2.00
N GLY A 941 16.97 -21.85 -2.77
CA GLY A 941 15.73 -21.07 -2.87
C GLY A 941 15.82 -19.86 -3.82
N THR A 942 16.96 -19.61 -4.49
CA THR A 942 17.17 -18.39 -5.28
C THR A 942 16.28 -18.34 -6.52
N ALA A 943 16.20 -19.42 -7.29
CA ALA A 943 15.26 -19.49 -8.42
C ALA A 943 13.80 -19.31 -7.96
N ALA A 944 13.43 -19.89 -6.81
CA ALA A 944 12.08 -19.74 -6.26
C ALA A 944 11.78 -18.29 -5.86
N ARG A 945 12.70 -17.63 -5.14
CA ARG A 945 12.58 -16.19 -4.79
C ARG A 945 12.57 -15.29 -6.03
N MET A 946 13.31 -15.63 -7.09
CA MET A 946 13.27 -14.90 -8.36
C MET A 946 11.94 -15.07 -9.09
N VAL A 947 11.27 -16.22 -9.01
CA VAL A 947 9.88 -16.37 -9.50
C VAL A 947 8.91 -15.55 -8.63
N ALA A 948 9.05 -15.61 -7.29
CA ALA A 948 8.22 -14.83 -6.36
C ALA A 948 8.38 -13.31 -6.49
N LYS A 949 9.57 -12.81 -6.90
CA LYS A 949 9.83 -11.40 -7.24
C LYS A 949 8.84 -10.87 -8.27
N TYR A 950 8.50 -11.67 -9.29
CA TYR A 950 7.61 -11.24 -10.37
C TYR A 950 6.11 -11.41 -10.06
N ARG A 951 5.78 -11.82 -8.82
CA ARG A 951 4.41 -11.85 -8.24
C ARG A 951 3.36 -12.55 -9.15
N PRO A 952 3.60 -13.80 -9.62
CA PRO A 952 2.69 -14.52 -10.51
C PRO A 952 1.30 -14.76 -9.90
N ARG A 953 0.28 -14.89 -10.77
CA ARG A 953 -1.10 -15.19 -10.34
C ARG A 953 -1.23 -16.62 -9.78
N ALA A 954 -0.53 -17.60 -10.36
CA ALA A 954 -0.50 -18.99 -9.88
C ALA A 954 0.28 -19.14 -8.55
N PRO A 955 -0.06 -20.11 -7.68
CA PRO A 955 0.77 -20.48 -6.53
C PRO A 955 2.13 -21.04 -6.95
N ILE A 956 3.15 -20.91 -6.09
CA ILE A 956 4.51 -21.37 -6.37
C ILE A 956 4.90 -22.50 -5.40
N LEU A 957 4.99 -23.73 -5.87
CA LEU A 957 5.54 -24.85 -5.11
C LEU A 957 7.07 -24.86 -5.21
N VAL A 958 7.76 -24.98 -4.08
CA VAL A 958 9.23 -25.10 -4.01
C VAL A 958 9.60 -26.51 -3.60
N VAL A 959 10.25 -27.24 -4.50
CA VAL A 959 10.73 -28.61 -4.26
C VAL A 959 12.20 -28.57 -3.88
N SER A 960 12.54 -29.10 -2.70
CA SER A 960 13.91 -29.18 -2.20
C SER A 960 14.08 -30.37 -1.25
N SER A 961 15.31 -30.88 -1.12
CA SER A 961 15.69 -31.82 -0.06
C SER A 961 16.12 -31.11 1.24
N SER A 962 16.30 -29.78 1.22
CA SER A 962 16.74 -29.01 2.38
C SER A 962 15.58 -28.34 3.13
N ALA A 963 15.20 -28.91 4.28
CA ALA A 963 14.17 -28.33 5.15
C ALA A 963 14.47 -26.89 5.62
N ALA A 964 15.75 -26.50 5.74
CA ALA A 964 16.14 -25.14 6.11
C ALA A 964 15.87 -24.13 4.97
N VAL A 965 16.15 -24.51 3.73
CA VAL A 965 15.82 -23.71 2.54
C VAL A 965 14.31 -23.58 2.40
N LEU A 966 13.57 -24.65 2.68
CA LEU A 966 12.12 -24.68 2.63
C LEU A 966 11.45 -23.81 3.71
N ARG A 967 12.02 -23.69 4.92
CA ARG A 967 11.52 -22.72 5.92
C ARG A 967 11.71 -21.28 5.45
N PHE A 968 12.91 -20.91 4.99
CA PHE A 968 13.15 -19.54 4.50
C PHE A 968 12.35 -19.21 3.21
N CYS A 969 12.17 -20.17 2.30
CA CYS A 969 11.24 -20.03 1.18
C CYS A 969 9.79 -19.92 1.66
N GLY A 970 9.36 -20.75 2.62
CA GLY A 970 8.04 -20.68 3.25
C GLY A 970 7.74 -19.32 3.90
N ALA A 971 8.76 -18.54 4.25
CA ALA A 971 8.68 -17.18 4.75
C ALA A 971 8.70 -16.06 3.66
N SER A 972 8.75 -16.41 2.36
CA SER A 972 8.76 -15.45 1.23
C SER A 972 7.45 -15.52 0.42
N TYR A 973 7.04 -14.42 -0.21
CA TYR A 973 5.74 -14.27 -0.87
C TYR A 973 5.39 -15.43 -1.82
N GLY A 974 4.19 -16.00 -1.67
CA GLY A 974 3.59 -16.96 -2.61
C GLY A 974 4.24 -18.34 -2.67
N LEU A 975 5.39 -18.53 -2.01
CA LEU A 975 6.09 -19.81 -1.96
C LEU A 975 5.39 -20.77 -0.99
N ARG A 976 5.23 -22.02 -1.44
CA ARG A 976 4.73 -23.17 -0.69
C ARG A 976 5.81 -24.25 -0.68
N PRO A 977 6.34 -24.65 0.49
CA PRO A 977 7.43 -25.60 0.57
C PRO A 977 6.95 -27.05 0.41
N PHE A 978 7.72 -27.86 -0.34
CA PHE A 978 7.57 -29.31 -0.45
C PHE A 978 8.92 -29.99 -0.22
N LEU A 979 9.05 -30.72 0.89
CA LEU A 979 10.24 -31.49 1.22
C LEU A 979 10.24 -32.82 0.47
N ASP A 980 11.25 -33.01 -0.37
CA ASP A 980 11.49 -34.24 -1.11
C ASP A 980 12.88 -34.80 -0.76
N PRO A 981 13.00 -35.69 0.23
CA PRO A 981 14.28 -36.28 0.63
C PRO A 981 14.96 -37.08 -0.49
N ASP A 982 14.15 -37.62 -1.42
CA ASP A 982 14.60 -38.40 -2.58
C ASP A 982 14.96 -37.51 -3.79
N LEU A 983 15.06 -36.18 -3.64
CA LEU A 983 15.46 -35.26 -4.71
C LEU A 983 16.96 -35.44 -5.05
N PRO A 984 17.32 -35.91 -6.26
CA PRO A 984 18.72 -36.08 -6.64
C PRO A 984 19.42 -34.73 -6.88
N GLU A 985 20.72 -34.66 -6.61
CA GLU A 985 21.56 -33.49 -6.95
C GLU A 985 21.67 -33.32 -8.49
N GLY A 986 21.79 -34.44 -9.20
CA GLY A 986 21.81 -34.52 -10.66
C GLY A 986 20.41 -34.59 -11.27
N GLY A 987 20.27 -34.17 -12.52
CA GLY A 987 19.00 -34.14 -13.25
C GLY A 987 18.43 -35.51 -13.66
N VAL A 988 19.08 -36.62 -13.29
CA VAL A 988 18.55 -37.98 -13.50
C VAL A 988 17.70 -38.35 -12.28
N GLY A 989 16.39 -38.51 -12.49
CA GLY A 989 15.41 -38.78 -11.43
C GLY A 989 14.57 -37.57 -11.02
N VAL A 990 14.97 -36.35 -11.38
CA VAL A 990 14.24 -35.11 -11.01
C VAL A 990 12.78 -35.06 -11.51
N GLU A 991 12.45 -35.77 -12.59
CA GLU A 991 11.07 -35.85 -13.09
C GLU A 991 10.13 -36.63 -12.14
N ASP A 992 10.65 -37.56 -11.33
CA ASP A 992 9.86 -38.21 -10.27
C ASP A 992 9.61 -37.28 -9.08
N SER A 993 10.58 -36.44 -8.71
CA SER A 993 10.40 -35.35 -7.74
C SER A 993 9.37 -34.33 -8.21
N ILE A 994 9.42 -33.94 -9.49
CA ILE A 994 8.42 -33.07 -10.13
C ILE A 994 7.04 -33.72 -10.08
N ARG A 995 6.93 -35.01 -10.41
CA ARG A 995 5.67 -35.76 -10.34
C ARG A 995 5.11 -35.79 -8.91
N ARG A 996 5.93 -36.15 -7.90
CA ARG A 996 5.52 -36.10 -6.48
C ARG A 996 5.04 -34.71 -6.05
N GLY A 997 5.74 -33.65 -6.46
CA GLY A 997 5.36 -32.27 -6.17
C GLY A 997 4.04 -31.85 -6.82
N VAL A 998 3.77 -32.25 -8.07
CA VAL A 998 2.48 -32.00 -8.74
C VAL A 998 1.34 -32.79 -8.08
N GLU A 999 1.55 -34.08 -7.77
CA GLU A 999 0.59 -34.90 -7.05
C GLU A 999 0.24 -34.30 -5.68
N HIS A 1000 1.25 -33.84 -4.93
CA HIS A 1000 1.06 -33.12 -3.67
C HIS A 1000 0.31 -31.79 -3.86
N ALA A 1001 0.66 -30.98 -4.86
CA ALA A 1001 -0.02 -29.70 -5.11
C ALA A 1001 -1.50 -29.86 -5.48
N VAL A 1002 -1.87 -30.93 -6.19
CA VAL A 1002 -3.27 -31.27 -6.44
C VAL A 1002 -3.96 -31.74 -5.16
N ALA A 1003 -3.34 -32.64 -4.39
CA ALA A 1003 -3.90 -33.14 -3.12
C ALA A 1003 -4.07 -32.04 -2.05
N ALA A 1004 -3.21 -31.02 -2.06
CA ALA A 1004 -3.26 -29.86 -1.17
C ALA A 1004 -4.14 -28.71 -1.69
N GLY A 1005 -4.85 -28.88 -2.82
CA GLY A 1005 -5.71 -27.85 -3.41
C GLY A 1005 -4.96 -26.64 -4.01
N LEU A 1006 -3.62 -26.70 -4.12
CA LEU A 1006 -2.78 -25.63 -4.68
C LEU A 1006 -2.83 -25.60 -6.21
N CYS A 1007 -3.22 -26.70 -6.87
CA CYS A 1007 -3.37 -26.78 -8.32
C CYS A 1007 -4.66 -27.56 -8.66
N PRO A 1008 -5.58 -27.03 -9.49
CA PRO A 1008 -6.71 -27.82 -9.97
C PRO A 1008 -6.24 -29.03 -10.81
N PRO A 1009 -6.91 -30.19 -10.71
CA PRO A 1009 -6.66 -31.34 -11.59
C PRO A 1009 -6.69 -30.94 -13.07
N GLY A 1010 -5.85 -31.58 -13.91
CA GLY A 1010 -5.84 -31.35 -15.37
C GLY A 1010 -5.34 -29.99 -15.88
N ARG A 1011 -5.05 -29.00 -15.00
CA ARG A 1011 -4.46 -27.70 -15.40
C ARG A 1011 -3.00 -27.83 -15.83
N GLU A 1012 -2.53 -26.88 -16.64
CA GLU A 1012 -1.11 -26.77 -16.97
C GLU A 1012 -0.28 -26.19 -15.81
N VAL A 1013 0.95 -26.66 -15.70
CA VAL A 1013 1.93 -26.35 -14.64
C VAL A 1013 3.23 -25.90 -15.29
N MET A 1014 3.75 -24.74 -14.89
CA MET A 1014 5.10 -24.33 -15.27
C MET A 1014 6.12 -25.02 -14.36
N VAL A 1015 7.03 -25.81 -14.93
CA VAL A 1015 8.14 -26.42 -14.19
C VAL A 1015 9.43 -25.68 -14.50
N VAL A 1016 10.01 -25.05 -13.48
CA VAL A 1016 11.32 -24.41 -13.52
C VAL A 1016 12.32 -25.29 -12.77
N ARG A 1017 13.26 -25.91 -13.50
CA ARG A 1017 14.28 -26.80 -12.92
C ARG A 1017 15.64 -26.59 -13.58
N GLY A 1018 16.65 -27.32 -13.10
CA GLY A 1018 17.97 -27.33 -13.71
C GLY A 1018 17.98 -27.89 -15.13
N SER A 1019 18.95 -27.43 -15.90
CA SER A 1019 19.33 -27.93 -17.23
C SER A 1019 20.74 -28.54 -17.19
N GLY A 1020 21.24 -29.06 -18.32
CA GLY A 1020 22.62 -29.55 -18.42
C GLY A 1020 22.99 -30.70 -17.48
N GLY A 1021 22.01 -31.50 -17.02
CA GLY A 1021 22.23 -32.60 -16.09
C GLY A 1021 22.16 -32.22 -14.59
N ARG A 1022 21.67 -31.02 -14.26
CA ARG A 1022 21.43 -30.57 -12.87
C ARG A 1022 19.94 -30.67 -12.50
N ALA A 1023 19.63 -30.88 -11.21
CA ALA A 1023 18.25 -30.81 -10.72
C ALA A 1023 17.79 -29.38 -10.40
N SER A 1024 18.63 -28.58 -9.71
CA SER A 1024 18.28 -27.21 -9.27
C SER A 1024 18.28 -26.18 -10.40
N ALA A 1025 17.28 -25.30 -10.37
CA ALA A 1025 17.13 -24.12 -11.22
C ALA A 1025 18.07 -22.94 -10.88
N ASP A 1026 18.78 -22.95 -9.74
CA ASP A 1026 19.42 -21.73 -9.21
C ASP A 1026 20.53 -21.16 -10.12
N GLU A 1027 21.37 -22.04 -10.71
CA GLU A 1027 22.48 -21.64 -11.60
C GLU A 1027 22.18 -21.72 -13.10
N LEU A 1028 21.52 -22.78 -13.58
CA LEU A 1028 21.25 -23.03 -15.00
C LEU A 1028 19.79 -23.47 -15.22
N PRO A 1029 18.81 -22.58 -15.02
CA PRO A 1029 17.41 -22.92 -15.12
C PRO A 1029 16.98 -23.23 -16.56
N ALA A 1030 15.93 -24.04 -16.66
CA ALA A 1030 15.07 -24.18 -17.83
C ALA A 1030 13.61 -24.23 -17.37
N ALA A 1031 12.74 -23.55 -18.11
CA ALA A 1031 11.30 -23.61 -17.96
C ALA A 1031 10.70 -24.64 -18.94
N SER A 1032 9.69 -25.39 -18.50
CA SER A 1032 8.93 -26.29 -19.38
C SER A 1032 7.54 -26.58 -18.81
N LEU A 1033 6.55 -26.76 -19.66
CA LEU A 1033 5.18 -27.07 -19.25
C LEU A 1033 5.01 -28.56 -18.89
N ARG A 1034 4.11 -28.83 -17.96
CA ARG A 1034 3.52 -30.15 -17.64
C ARG A 1034 2.02 -29.98 -17.44
N GLN A 1035 1.29 -31.09 -17.35
CA GLN A 1035 -0.13 -31.09 -16.98
C GLN A 1035 -0.31 -31.79 -15.62
N ALA A 1036 -1.17 -31.23 -14.77
CA ALA A 1036 -1.58 -31.85 -13.52
C ALA A 1036 -2.43 -33.11 -13.77
N SER A 1037 -2.31 -34.11 -12.90
CA SER A 1037 -3.07 -35.36 -13.00
C SER A 1037 -4.58 -35.14 -12.78
N GLY A 1038 -5.41 -35.80 -13.58
CA GLY A 1038 -6.88 -35.76 -13.52
C GLY A 1038 -7.50 -35.04 -14.72
N GLU A 1039 -8.83 -35.04 -14.80
CA GLU A 1039 -9.58 -34.28 -15.80
C GLU A 1039 -10.01 -32.92 -15.20
N PHE A 1040 -9.87 -31.83 -15.96
CA PHE A 1040 -10.33 -30.50 -15.56
C PHE A 1040 -11.76 -30.28 -16.08
N GLU A 1041 -12.76 -30.41 -15.22
CA GLU A 1041 -14.09 -29.86 -15.51
C GLU A 1041 -14.06 -28.34 -15.30
N PRO A 1042 -14.34 -27.53 -16.34
CA PRO A 1042 -14.47 -26.08 -16.16
C PRO A 1042 -15.74 -25.80 -15.37
N VAL A 1043 -15.61 -25.07 -14.26
CA VAL A 1043 -16.76 -24.50 -13.55
C VAL A 1043 -17.55 -23.63 -14.54
N ASN A 1044 -18.87 -23.84 -14.63
CA ASN A 1044 -19.76 -23.07 -15.49
C ASN A 1044 -19.88 -21.61 -15.01
N VAL A 1045 -18.90 -20.78 -15.38
CA VAL A 1045 -19.07 -19.33 -15.42
C VAL A 1045 -20.00 -19.01 -16.60
N SER A 1046 -21.03 -18.19 -16.36
CA SER A 1046 -22.08 -17.88 -17.34
C SER A 1046 -21.62 -16.87 -18.42
N THR A 1047 -20.53 -17.19 -19.13
CA THR A 1047 -20.01 -16.40 -20.25
C THR A 1047 -19.92 -17.26 -21.51
N THR A 1048 -20.65 -16.87 -22.56
CA THR A 1048 -20.81 -17.62 -23.82
C THR A 1048 -19.61 -17.53 -24.76
N LEU A 1049 -18.47 -18.10 -24.36
CA LEU A 1049 -17.33 -18.34 -25.25
C LEU A 1049 -17.23 -19.82 -25.65
N PRO A 1050 -17.16 -20.16 -26.96
CA PRO A 1050 -17.16 -21.54 -27.41
C PRO A 1050 -15.79 -22.21 -27.20
N VAL A 1051 -15.62 -22.90 -26.07
CA VAL A 1051 -14.46 -23.76 -25.81
C VAL A 1051 -14.55 -25.02 -26.68
N VAL A 1052 -13.89 -25.01 -27.86
CA VAL A 1052 -13.92 -26.12 -28.82
C VAL A 1052 -12.99 -27.26 -28.36
N THR A 1053 -13.47 -28.11 -27.46
CA THR A 1053 -12.80 -29.37 -27.06
C THR A 1053 -12.91 -30.44 -28.15
N ALA A 1054 -12.09 -30.31 -29.21
CA ALA A 1054 -12.06 -31.22 -30.34
C ALA A 1054 -11.51 -32.62 -29.98
N ARG A 1055 -12.39 -33.54 -29.53
CA ARG A 1055 -12.05 -34.97 -29.42
C ARG A 1055 -11.66 -35.54 -30.78
N VAL A 1056 -10.39 -35.92 -30.95
CA VAL A 1056 -9.86 -36.51 -32.19
C VAL A 1056 -10.36 -37.94 -32.39
N LEU A 1057 -11.59 -38.07 -32.91
CA LEU A 1057 -12.17 -39.35 -33.31
C LEU A 1057 -11.46 -39.87 -34.56
N ARG A 1058 -10.60 -40.89 -34.40
CA ARG A 1058 -10.04 -41.68 -35.52
C ARG A 1058 -11.11 -42.60 -36.13
N ILE A 1059 -12.06 -42.02 -36.85
CA ILE A 1059 -13.08 -42.77 -37.61
C ILE A 1059 -12.38 -43.67 -38.63
N HIS A 1060 -12.46 -44.98 -38.42
CA HIS A 1060 -12.02 -45.97 -39.40
C HIS A 1060 -13.18 -46.25 -40.36
N THR A 1061 -13.19 -45.58 -41.52
CA THR A 1061 -14.19 -45.79 -42.55
C THR A 1061 -13.95 -47.13 -43.28
N ALA A 1062 -14.90 -48.06 -43.15
CA ALA A 1062 -14.86 -49.35 -43.84
C ALA A 1062 -16.26 -49.74 -44.33
N ARG A 1063 -16.47 -49.70 -45.66
CA ARG A 1063 -17.73 -49.97 -46.37
C ARG A 1063 -18.87 -48.98 -46.07
N ALA A 1064 -19.87 -48.81 -46.93
CA ALA A 1064 -19.92 -48.86 -48.39
C ALA A 1064 -21.16 -48.05 -48.82
N LEU A 1065 -21.10 -47.32 -49.94
CA LEU A 1065 -22.24 -46.53 -50.42
C LEU A 1065 -23.08 -47.34 -51.42
N ASP A 1066 -24.35 -47.53 -51.12
CA ASP A 1066 -25.39 -48.02 -52.01
C ASP A 1066 -26.33 -46.85 -52.38
N PRO A 1067 -26.44 -46.42 -53.64
CA PRO A 1067 -27.04 -45.13 -53.98
C PRO A 1067 -28.52 -45.23 -54.41
N ALA A 1068 -29.45 -45.01 -53.47
CA ALA A 1068 -30.88 -44.89 -53.81
C ALA A 1068 -31.68 -43.89 -52.94
N ARG A 1069 -32.50 -43.06 -53.61
CA ARG A 1069 -33.50 -42.09 -53.07
C ARG A 1069 -32.91 -40.84 -52.37
N GLY A 1070 -33.45 -39.63 -52.53
CA GLY A 1070 -34.43 -39.17 -53.54
C GLY A 1070 -35.25 -37.92 -53.14
N ALA A 1071 -34.87 -36.74 -53.66
CA ALA A 1071 -35.62 -35.46 -53.71
C ALA A 1071 -36.02 -34.77 -52.37
N GLY A 1072 -35.97 -33.41 -52.32
CA GLY A 1072 -36.34 -32.67 -51.10
C GLY A 1072 -36.08 -31.14 -51.02
N ALA A 1073 -36.42 -30.38 -52.07
CA ALA A 1073 -36.65 -28.91 -52.08
C ALA A 1073 -35.73 -27.90 -51.31
N ARG A 1074 -34.99 -27.10 -52.09
CA ARG A 1074 -34.77 -25.62 -51.98
C ARG A 1074 -34.38 -24.99 -50.62
N ARG A 1075 -33.18 -24.40 -50.58
CA ARG A 1075 -32.87 -23.17 -49.81
C ARG A 1075 -32.51 -22.03 -50.76
N ALA A 1076 -32.80 -20.79 -50.37
CA ALA A 1076 -32.27 -19.57 -50.98
C ALA A 1076 -31.17 -18.98 -50.08
N SER A 1077 -30.29 -18.14 -50.65
CA SER A 1077 -29.12 -17.57 -49.96
C SER A 1077 -29.06 -16.04 -50.11
N PRO A 1078 -28.83 -15.27 -49.04
CA PRO A 1078 -28.22 -13.95 -49.12
C PRO A 1078 -26.67 -14.03 -49.10
N PRO A 1079 -25.95 -12.99 -49.54
CA PRO A 1079 -24.54 -13.11 -49.95
C PRO A 1079 -23.51 -12.71 -48.89
N CYS A 1080 -22.29 -13.24 -49.07
CA CYS A 1080 -21.06 -12.74 -48.44
C CYS A 1080 -20.65 -11.37 -48.99
N TRP A 1081 -20.08 -10.52 -48.13
CA TRP A 1081 -19.41 -9.27 -48.52
C TRP A 1081 -17.94 -9.31 -48.10
N THR A 1082 -17.04 -8.96 -49.02
CA THR A 1082 -15.61 -8.74 -48.77
C THR A 1082 -15.31 -7.24 -48.88
N PRO A 1083 -14.57 -6.63 -47.92
CA PRO A 1083 -14.19 -5.22 -48.03
C PRO A 1083 -13.11 -5.02 -49.10
N ALA A 1084 -13.16 -3.88 -49.79
CA ALA A 1084 -12.18 -3.50 -50.81
C ALA A 1084 -11.69 -2.06 -50.57
N SER A 1085 -10.37 -1.86 -50.68
CA SER A 1085 -9.64 -0.63 -51.05
C SER A 1085 -10.22 0.75 -50.63
N THR A 1086 -9.43 1.66 -50.07
CA THR A 1086 -8.48 2.42 -50.90
C THR A 1086 -7.51 3.27 -50.08
N TRP A 1087 -6.24 3.33 -50.51
CA TRP A 1087 -5.38 4.51 -50.42
C TRP A 1087 -4.61 4.62 -51.74
N ARG A 1088 -4.40 5.84 -52.27
CA ARG A 1088 -3.73 6.06 -53.56
C ARG A 1088 -2.28 6.49 -53.36
N ALA A 1089 -1.36 5.90 -54.12
CA ALA A 1089 -0.07 6.49 -54.41
C ALA A 1089 -0.11 7.18 -55.79
N SER A 1090 0.52 8.34 -55.93
CA SER A 1090 0.62 9.07 -57.19
C SER A 1090 1.82 8.59 -58.01
N THR A 1091 1.65 8.49 -59.34
CA THR A 1091 2.73 8.15 -60.27
C THR A 1091 3.18 9.38 -61.05
N SER A 1092 4.48 9.68 -61.00
CA SER A 1092 5.18 10.38 -62.08
C SER A 1092 6.42 9.55 -62.45
N ALA A 1093 6.77 9.52 -63.73
CA ALA A 1093 7.80 8.64 -64.26
C ALA A 1093 8.94 9.44 -64.89
N THR A 1094 10.17 8.90 -64.83
CA THR A 1094 11.19 8.95 -65.90
C THR A 1094 12.48 8.23 -65.47
N GLY A 1095 13.23 7.69 -66.45
CA GLY A 1095 14.71 7.65 -66.33
C GLY A 1095 15.44 6.30 -66.21
N ARG A 1096 15.67 5.64 -67.35
CA ARG A 1096 16.91 4.92 -67.76
C ARG A 1096 17.43 3.70 -66.96
N THR A 1097 17.57 2.60 -67.68
CA THR A 1097 18.51 1.47 -67.49
C THR A 1097 19.84 1.75 -68.26
N PRO A 1098 20.86 0.84 -68.38
CA PRO A 1098 21.13 -0.47 -67.76
C PRO A 1098 22.59 -0.60 -67.18
N THR A 1099 23.12 -1.85 -67.12
CA THR A 1099 24.54 -2.33 -66.90
C THR A 1099 25.00 -2.50 -65.43
N THR A 1100 25.77 -3.55 -65.01
CA THR A 1100 26.27 -4.79 -65.70
C THR A 1100 26.63 -5.92 -64.69
N SER A 1101 26.72 -7.17 -65.17
CA SER A 1101 27.46 -8.37 -64.63
C SER A 1101 27.23 -8.85 -63.17
N ALA A 1102 26.85 -10.12 -62.86
CA ALA A 1102 27.40 -11.47 -63.19
C ALA A 1102 28.57 -11.92 -62.27
N CYS A 1103 28.75 -13.16 -61.79
CA CYS A 1103 27.95 -14.43 -61.80
C CYS A 1103 28.60 -15.48 -60.83
N TRP A 1104 28.16 -16.76 -60.90
CA TRP A 1104 28.66 -18.01 -60.26
C TRP A 1104 28.19 -18.27 -58.80
N THR A 1105 27.40 -19.31 -58.42
CA THR A 1105 27.33 -20.79 -58.66
C THR A 1105 28.33 -21.59 -57.78
N ALA A 1106 28.05 -22.80 -57.23
CA ALA A 1106 26.88 -23.72 -57.21
C ALA A 1106 26.79 -24.42 -55.81
N SER A 1107 26.07 -25.53 -55.47
CA SER A 1107 25.30 -26.54 -56.24
C SER A 1107 24.17 -27.22 -55.39
N GLY A 1108 24.18 -28.55 -55.20
CA GLY A 1108 23.20 -29.42 -54.52
C GLY A 1108 23.71 -30.89 -54.50
N PRO A 1109 22.87 -31.96 -54.54
CA PRO A 1109 21.41 -31.99 -54.59
C PRO A 1109 20.76 -33.04 -53.63
N SER A 1110 19.46 -33.32 -53.81
CA SER A 1110 18.70 -34.39 -53.13
C SER A 1110 18.28 -35.52 -54.10
N ALA A 1111 17.84 -36.67 -53.57
CA ALA A 1111 17.23 -37.75 -54.36
C ALA A 1111 16.23 -38.62 -53.55
N ALA A 1112 15.27 -39.19 -54.26
CA ALA A 1112 14.28 -40.22 -53.86
C ALA A 1112 14.20 -41.24 -55.04
N PRO A 1113 13.22 -42.17 -55.19
CA PRO A 1113 12.08 -42.57 -54.35
C PRO A 1113 11.90 -44.11 -54.20
N GLY A 1114 10.80 -44.58 -53.60
CA GLY A 1114 10.31 -45.96 -53.82
C GLY A 1114 9.48 -46.60 -52.69
N GLY A 1115 8.37 -47.23 -53.05
CA GLY A 1115 7.63 -48.25 -52.28
C GLY A 1115 7.04 -49.28 -53.26
N PRO A 1116 5.99 -50.06 -52.94
CA PRO A 1116 5.33 -50.29 -51.64
C PRO A 1116 5.11 -51.80 -51.32
N ARG A 1117 4.58 -52.16 -50.13
CA ARG A 1117 3.49 -53.15 -49.91
C ARG A 1117 3.20 -53.43 -48.41
N ARG A 1118 1.91 -53.66 -48.11
CA ARG A 1118 1.32 -54.31 -46.92
C ARG A 1118 0.83 -55.73 -47.34
N PRO A 1119 0.22 -56.63 -46.51
CA PRO A 1119 -0.43 -56.43 -45.20
C PRO A 1119 -0.20 -57.57 -44.15
N CYS A 1120 -1.08 -57.63 -43.13
CA CYS A 1120 -1.40 -58.79 -42.27
C CYS A 1120 -0.41 -59.18 -41.14
N CYS A 1121 -0.84 -59.68 -39.97
CA CYS A 1121 -2.16 -59.61 -39.29
C CYS A 1121 -2.09 -60.01 -37.80
N TRP A 1122 -3.20 -59.79 -37.08
CA TRP A 1122 -3.63 -60.44 -35.82
C TRP A 1122 -2.92 -60.12 -34.47
N THR A 1123 -3.76 -59.74 -33.51
CA THR A 1123 -3.65 -59.93 -32.05
C THR A 1123 -4.51 -61.19 -31.67
N PRO A 1124 -4.80 -61.61 -30.41
CA PRO A 1124 -4.53 -60.98 -29.11
C PRO A 1124 -4.19 -61.92 -27.90
N ARG A 1125 -4.08 -61.31 -26.70
CA ARG A 1125 -4.34 -61.87 -25.34
C ARG A 1125 -3.56 -63.11 -24.84
N ALA A 1126 -2.86 -62.92 -23.70
CA ALA A 1126 -3.05 -63.75 -22.50
C ALA A 1126 -2.68 -62.96 -21.22
N ARG A 1127 -3.18 -63.41 -20.05
CA ARG A 1127 -3.03 -62.75 -18.72
C ARG A 1127 -1.97 -63.47 -17.85
N ARG A 1128 -1.53 -62.79 -16.77
CA ARG A 1128 -0.96 -63.37 -15.52
C ARG A 1128 0.41 -64.06 -15.65
N SER A 1129 1.24 -64.21 -14.60
CA SER A 1129 1.35 -63.52 -13.30
C SER A 1129 2.66 -63.95 -12.58
N ALA A 1130 2.96 -63.27 -11.46
CA ALA A 1130 3.91 -63.66 -10.39
C ALA A 1130 5.42 -63.33 -10.56
N ARG A 1131 5.99 -62.89 -9.43
CA ARG A 1131 7.41 -62.93 -9.03
C ARG A 1131 7.72 -64.37 -8.49
N PRO A 1132 8.91 -64.76 -7.94
CA PRO A 1132 10.07 -63.95 -7.51
C PRO A 1132 11.48 -64.59 -7.73
N CYS A 1133 12.47 -64.04 -7.01
CA CYS A 1133 13.71 -64.66 -6.50
C CYS A 1133 15.06 -64.62 -7.28
N CYS A 1134 15.97 -63.82 -6.72
CA CYS A 1134 17.30 -64.23 -6.21
C CYS A 1134 18.44 -64.72 -7.15
N ALA A 1135 19.35 -63.80 -7.49
CA ALA A 1135 20.83 -63.92 -7.32
C ALA A 1135 21.41 -62.48 -7.36
N ALA A 1136 22.32 -61.98 -6.51
CA ALA A 1136 23.51 -62.49 -5.81
C ALA A 1136 24.82 -62.41 -6.63
N GLY A 1137 25.78 -61.60 -6.17
CA GLY A 1137 27.04 -61.23 -6.86
C GLY A 1137 27.22 -59.70 -6.92
N ARG A 1138 27.71 -58.98 -5.89
CA ARG A 1138 29.05 -58.94 -5.25
C ARG A 1138 30.21 -58.42 -6.14
N THR A 1139 31.03 -57.57 -5.51
CA THR A 1139 32.46 -57.25 -5.77
C THR A 1139 32.86 -56.55 -7.08
N SER A 1140 32.96 -55.21 -6.98
CA SER A 1140 34.19 -54.41 -7.23
C SER A 1140 35.09 -54.64 -8.44
N THR A 1141 35.30 -53.58 -9.23
CA THR A 1141 36.64 -53.01 -9.52
C THR A 1141 36.52 -51.55 -10.01
N SER A 1142 37.64 -50.85 -10.15
CA SER A 1142 37.74 -49.39 -10.31
C SER A 1142 38.21 -48.96 -11.74
N PRO A 1143 38.60 -47.70 -12.04
CA PRO A 1143 38.32 -47.02 -13.33
C PRO A 1143 39.38 -47.26 -14.43
N PRO A 1144 39.10 -46.94 -15.71
CA PRO A 1144 39.11 -45.56 -16.27
C PRO A 1144 37.86 -45.27 -17.15
N GLY A 1145 37.62 -44.08 -17.73
CA GLY A 1145 38.29 -42.78 -17.71
C GLY A 1145 37.99 -41.98 -18.99
N ARG A 1146 37.68 -40.68 -18.84
CA ARG A 1146 37.54 -39.63 -19.88
C ARG A 1146 37.00 -40.02 -21.29
N ARG A 1147 35.75 -39.62 -21.55
CA ARG A 1147 35.47 -38.58 -22.56
C ARG A 1147 34.23 -37.78 -22.20
#